data_AF-A0A897NHC7-F1
#
_entry.id   AF-A0A897NHC7-F1
#
_cell.length_a   1.000
_cell.length_b   1.000
_cell.length_c   1.000
_cell.angle_alpha   90.00
_cell.angle_beta   90.00
_cell.angle_gamma   90.00
#
_symmetry.space_group_name_H-M   'P 1'
#
loop_
_entity.id
_entity.type
_entity.pdbx_description
1 polymer ?
#
loop_
_entity_poly.entity_id
_entity_poly.type
_entity_poly.pdbx_seq_one_letter_code
_entity_poly.pdbx_strand_id
1 'polypeptide(L)'
;MVLSGVVLTTNVVALDGDGVPAGTELLAGTDPLATDSDGDGLADGVELDGPTDPLDPDSDGDGVDDGRERELGTDPLNADTDGDGLNDSRELDLETDPRSADTDDDGLNDSRELGLETDPTNADTDGDSLEDGREVELGTDPTSADTDSDGLNDSRELGLETDPTSADTDSDGLNDSRELDLETDPTSADTDSDGLEDGQEVDLGTDPRDADTDSDGLNDSRELELETDPTNADTDGDRLDDSRELELGTDPTSADTDSDGLNDSRELGLETDPTNADTDGDGLEDGREAELGTDPTSADTDSDGLNDSRELDLETDPTNADTDGDGLNDSRELDLETDPTSADTDGDGLEDGSELTTGTDPLIADTDGDGLEDGRELELGADPLSPDTDGDGLDDGREAAIGSDPTVVDTDGDGLDDGRELELGTDPTAVDTDSDGFDDGTELEFGTDPTAPTSDTDDDGLPDAFERELGTDPTIADTDGDDLDDRREYELGTDPLDADTDGDGLEDGAEVSGETASGATITGADPLRMDLYVTLLESANADGLSSSERAGLRQAWAEMPIDNPDGSTGISVHISRTRIDQSITTDGSSTEFNELAETYYTEQYVGDKVGITRAAMIVPIDSDTVAGRGYVPGYFSITDAASSGTVGEYSVRTRIVVHELLHNVMGELDDRNKCTSEFDGDSADYHSCEGWLSYDFDATANYLPESLADEIERDGLLPSS
;
A
#
# COMPACT_ATOMS: atom_id res chain seq x y z
N MET A 1 -52.11 -112.28 137.61
CA MET A 1 -52.28 -112.25 139.09
C MET A 1 -52.53 -110.79 139.44
N VAL A 2 -53.65 -110.49 140.11
CA VAL A 2 -54.22 -109.14 140.29
C VAL A 2 -53.50 -108.35 141.39
N LEU A 3 -53.31 -107.03 141.19
CA LEU A 3 -53.46 -105.89 142.14
C LEU A 3 -52.92 -104.62 141.44
N SER A 4 -53.71 -103.72 140.87
CA SER A 4 -54.54 -102.65 141.47
C SER A 4 -53.74 -101.44 142.02
N GLY A 5 -53.59 -100.42 141.17
CA GLY A 5 -53.77 -98.98 141.45
C GLY A 5 -52.86 -98.24 142.43
N VAL A 6 -52.06 -97.28 141.88
CA VAL A 6 -51.81 -95.95 142.47
C VAL A 6 -51.68 -94.93 141.30
N VAL A 7 -52.38 -93.80 141.41
CA VAL A 7 -52.25 -92.58 140.58
C VAL A 7 -51.90 -91.41 141.50
N LEU A 8 -51.24 -90.39 140.92
CA LEU A 8 -50.82 -89.07 141.42
C LEU A 8 -49.49 -89.03 142.20
N THR A 9 -48.53 -88.11 141.97
CA THR A 9 -48.32 -87.00 141.02
C THR A 9 -46.86 -86.59 141.20
N THR A 10 -46.06 -86.54 140.14
CA THR A 10 -44.70 -85.96 140.16
C THR A 10 -44.80 -84.48 139.84
N ASN A 11 -44.42 -83.61 140.79
CA ASN A 11 -44.03 -82.24 140.45
C ASN A 11 -42.62 -82.33 139.87
N VAL A 12 -42.54 -82.11 138.57
CA VAL A 12 -41.32 -82.25 137.79
C VAL A 12 -40.60 -80.90 137.76
N VAL A 13 -39.29 -80.92 137.96
CA VAL A 13 -38.38 -79.77 137.88
C VAL A 13 -37.72 -79.86 136.51
N ALA A 14 -37.66 -78.74 135.76
CA ALA A 14 -36.85 -78.63 134.54
C ALA A 14 -35.38 -78.91 134.87
N LEU A 15 -34.72 -79.79 134.11
CA LEU A 15 -33.41 -80.36 134.49
C LEU A 15 -32.24 -79.66 133.80
N ASP A 16 -32.44 -79.12 132.60
CA ASP A 16 -31.50 -78.38 131.74
C ASP A 16 -31.62 -76.85 131.88
N GLY A 17 -32.79 -76.34 132.28
CA GLY A 17 -33.02 -74.93 132.55
C GLY A 17 -33.76 -74.15 131.46
N ASP A 18 -34.37 -74.84 130.50
CA ASP A 18 -35.20 -74.28 129.42
C ASP A 18 -36.60 -73.81 129.91
N GLY A 19 -37.06 -74.32 131.07
CA GLY A 19 -38.36 -74.02 131.65
C GLY A 19 -39.42 -75.11 131.49
N VAL A 20 -39.13 -76.21 130.77
CA VAL A 20 -40.04 -77.33 130.55
C VAL A 20 -39.79 -78.42 131.60
N PRO A 21 -40.83 -78.94 132.29
CA PRO A 21 -40.60 -80.03 133.23
C PRO A 21 -40.31 -81.35 132.51
N ALA A 22 -39.28 -82.11 132.92
CA ALA A 22 -38.91 -83.44 132.38
C ALA A 22 -40.03 -84.46 132.09
N GLY A 23 -41.21 -84.35 132.71
CA GLY A 23 -42.37 -85.21 132.42
C GLY A 23 -43.17 -84.72 131.22
N THR A 24 -43.15 -83.43 130.94
CA THR A 24 -43.64 -82.79 129.73
C THR A 24 -42.67 -83.07 128.58
N GLU A 25 -41.36 -82.95 128.80
CA GLU A 25 -40.31 -83.24 127.80
C GLU A 25 -40.40 -84.70 127.31
N LEU A 26 -40.44 -85.67 128.23
CA LEU A 26 -40.66 -87.08 127.90
C LEU A 26 -41.98 -87.39 127.17
N LEU A 27 -43.00 -86.52 127.29
CA LEU A 27 -44.28 -86.67 126.58
C LEU A 27 -44.25 -86.02 125.20
N ALA A 28 -43.52 -84.91 125.05
CA ALA A 28 -43.28 -84.22 123.78
C ALA A 28 -42.25 -84.97 122.91
N GLY A 29 -41.34 -85.73 123.54
CA GLY A 29 -40.28 -86.47 122.87
C GLY A 29 -38.90 -85.81 122.96
N THR A 30 -38.81 -84.65 123.61
CA THR A 30 -37.59 -83.83 123.79
C THR A 30 -36.66 -84.40 124.87
N ASP A 31 -35.37 -84.06 124.84
CA ASP A 31 -34.34 -84.57 125.77
C ASP A 31 -34.29 -83.73 127.06
N PRO A 32 -34.73 -84.25 128.22
CA PRO A 32 -34.77 -83.52 129.49
C PRO A 32 -33.40 -83.24 130.12
N LEU A 33 -32.33 -83.23 129.32
CA LEU A 33 -30.97 -82.85 129.69
C LEU A 33 -30.34 -81.87 128.68
N ALA A 34 -31.03 -81.56 127.58
CA ALA A 34 -30.64 -80.58 126.59
C ALA A 34 -31.64 -79.42 126.67
N THR A 35 -31.16 -78.18 126.59
CA THR A 35 -32.06 -77.02 126.57
C THR A 35 -32.73 -76.79 125.21
N ASP A 36 -32.25 -77.50 124.19
CA ASP A 36 -32.53 -77.37 122.76
C ASP A 36 -32.27 -78.78 122.19
N SER A 37 -33.34 -79.46 121.79
CA SER A 37 -33.37 -80.89 121.50
C SER A 37 -33.01 -81.24 120.05
N ASP A 38 -33.31 -80.38 119.09
CA ASP A 38 -32.97 -80.54 117.68
C ASP A 38 -31.76 -79.71 117.24
N GLY A 39 -31.35 -78.72 118.04
CA GLY A 39 -30.10 -77.99 117.90
C GLY A 39 -30.17 -76.80 116.95
N ASP A 40 -31.37 -76.28 116.69
CA ASP A 40 -31.65 -75.16 115.79
C ASP A 40 -31.34 -73.78 116.42
N GLY A 41 -31.12 -73.74 117.74
CA GLY A 41 -30.85 -72.53 118.52
C GLY A 41 -32.06 -71.94 119.26
N LEU A 42 -33.26 -72.52 119.09
CA LEU A 42 -34.42 -72.31 119.95
C LEU A 42 -34.38 -73.31 121.11
N ALA A 43 -35.03 -72.95 122.22
CA ALA A 43 -35.08 -73.85 123.36
C ALA A 43 -36.42 -74.60 123.34
N ASP A 44 -36.45 -75.86 123.76
CA ASP A 44 -37.67 -76.68 123.74
C ASP A 44 -38.87 -75.96 124.40
N GLY A 45 -38.62 -75.18 125.46
CA GLY A 45 -39.65 -74.38 126.13
C GLY A 45 -40.18 -73.19 125.33
N VAL A 46 -39.41 -72.62 124.41
CA VAL A 46 -39.83 -71.56 123.49
C VAL A 46 -40.73 -72.14 122.39
N GLU A 47 -40.43 -73.33 121.92
CA GLU A 47 -41.11 -73.97 120.79
C GLU A 47 -42.37 -74.72 121.22
N LEU A 48 -42.36 -75.38 122.39
CA LEU A 48 -43.57 -75.96 122.99
C LEU A 48 -44.66 -74.91 123.31
N ASP A 49 -44.26 -73.67 123.57
CA ASP A 49 -45.15 -72.51 123.73
C ASP A 49 -45.36 -71.74 122.40
N GLY A 50 -44.62 -72.10 121.36
CA GLY A 50 -44.58 -71.50 120.03
C GLY A 50 -45.22 -72.38 118.95
N PRO A 51 -45.05 -72.00 117.67
CA PRO A 51 -45.64 -72.74 116.55
C PRO A 51 -44.69 -73.74 115.86
N THR A 52 -43.40 -73.71 116.17
CA THR A 52 -42.33 -74.60 115.65
C THR A 52 -42.25 -75.91 116.44
N ASP A 53 -41.69 -76.98 115.87
CA ASP A 53 -41.59 -78.30 116.50
C ASP A 53 -40.21 -78.51 117.15
N PRO A 54 -40.10 -78.66 118.50
CA PRO A 54 -38.82 -78.81 119.22
C PRO A 54 -38.03 -80.10 118.94
N LEU A 55 -38.37 -80.81 117.86
CA LEU A 55 -37.71 -82.03 117.38
C LEU A 55 -37.41 -81.96 115.87
N ASP A 56 -37.77 -80.85 115.22
CA ASP A 56 -37.58 -80.60 113.80
C ASP A 56 -36.93 -79.23 113.65
N PRO A 57 -35.62 -79.18 113.37
CA PRO A 57 -34.87 -77.92 113.42
C PRO A 57 -35.25 -76.92 112.32
N ASP A 58 -36.09 -77.31 111.36
CA ASP A 58 -36.52 -76.55 110.18
C ASP A 58 -38.01 -76.92 109.91
N SER A 59 -38.92 -76.10 110.45
CA SER A 59 -40.36 -76.42 110.57
C SER A 59 -41.12 -76.37 109.24
N ASP A 60 -40.65 -75.61 108.25
CA ASP A 60 -41.25 -75.55 106.91
C ASP A 60 -40.44 -76.28 105.83
N GLY A 61 -39.22 -76.71 106.16
CA GLY A 61 -38.39 -77.60 105.37
C GLY A 61 -37.70 -76.90 104.19
N ASP A 62 -37.46 -75.61 104.29
CA ASP A 62 -36.88 -74.79 103.23
C ASP A 62 -35.33 -74.83 103.21
N GLY A 63 -34.71 -75.25 104.32
CA GLY A 63 -33.26 -75.33 104.49
C GLY A 63 -32.66 -74.31 105.45
N VAL A 64 -33.45 -73.41 106.05
CA VAL A 64 -33.04 -72.50 107.13
C VAL A 64 -33.63 -72.98 108.45
N ASP A 65 -32.78 -73.17 109.46
CA ASP A 65 -33.25 -73.65 110.77
C ASP A 65 -34.13 -72.59 111.49
N ASP A 66 -35.17 -72.99 112.24
CA ASP A 66 -36.18 -72.11 112.85
C ASP A 66 -35.55 -71.00 113.73
N GLY A 67 -34.51 -71.35 114.48
CA GLY A 67 -33.73 -70.41 115.27
C GLY A 67 -32.99 -69.36 114.44
N ARG A 68 -32.48 -69.75 113.26
CA ARG A 68 -31.79 -68.86 112.33
C ARG A 68 -32.76 -67.91 111.63
N GLU A 69 -33.93 -68.40 111.25
CA GLU A 69 -35.00 -67.58 110.66
C GLU A 69 -35.46 -66.48 111.61
N ARG A 70 -35.62 -66.79 112.90
CA ARG A 70 -35.91 -65.75 113.92
C ARG A 70 -34.81 -64.69 114.05
N GLU A 71 -33.54 -65.05 113.83
CA GLU A 71 -32.45 -64.09 113.83
C GLU A 71 -32.47 -63.17 112.60
N LEU A 72 -32.81 -63.73 111.44
CA LEU A 72 -32.94 -63.01 110.16
C LEU A 72 -34.23 -62.18 110.10
N GLY A 73 -35.24 -62.56 110.87
CA GLY A 73 -36.56 -61.95 110.88
C GLY A 73 -37.50 -62.51 109.80
N THR A 74 -37.20 -63.69 109.28
CA THR A 74 -38.07 -64.48 108.40
C THR A 74 -39.11 -65.28 109.21
N ASP A 75 -40.10 -65.90 108.55
CA ASP A 75 -41.20 -66.64 109.19
C ASP A 75 -40.95 -68.16 109.19
N PRO A 76 -40.64 -68.80 110.34
CA PRO A 76 -40.27 -70.23 110.42
C PRO A 76 -41.32 -71.26 110.02
N LEU A 77 -42.46 -70.81 109.49
CA LEU A 77 -43.55 -71.67 109.01
C LEU A 77 -43.88 -71.39 107.55
N ASN A 78 -43.11 -70.52 106.91
CA ASN A 78 -43.34 -70.07 105.55
C ASN A 78 -42.01 -69.98 104.80
N ALA A 79 -41.73 -71.06 104.08
CA ALA A 79 -40.51 -71.24 103.29
C ALA A 79 -40.13 -70.08 102.35
N ASP A 80 -41.05 -69.18 102.01
CA ASP A 80 -40.86 -68.02 101.15
C ASP A 80 -41.51 -66.82 101.85
N THR A 81 -40.72 -66.13 102.67
CA THR A 81 -41.20 -65.16 103.67
C THR A 81 -41.87 -63.95 103.03
N ASP A 82 -41.33 -63.40 101.95
CA ASP A 82 -41.87 -62.24 101.26
C ASP A 82 -42.77 -62.57 100.07
N GLY A 83 -42.79 -63.84 99.64
CA GLY A 83 -43.72 -64.37 98.64
C GLY A 83 -43.31 -64.06 97.21
N ASP A 84 -42.03 -63.83 96.95
CA ASP A 84 -41.51 -63.48 95.63
C ASP A 84 -41.31 -64.70 94.71
N GLY A 85 -41.28 -65.92 95.28
CA GLY A 85 -41.10 -67.18 94.59
C GLY A 85 -39.74 -67.86 94.79
N LEU A 86 -38.82 -67.23 95.51
CA LEU A 86 -37.61 -67.85 96.08
C LEU A 86 -37.89 -68.24 97.53
N ASN A 87 -37.28 -69.33 97.99
CA ASN A 87 -37.38 -69.70 99.40
C ASN A 87 -36.24 -69.06 100.20
N ASP A 88 -36.44 -68.83 101.50
CA ASP A 88 -35.52 -68.07 102.35
C ASP A 88 -34.08 -68.63 102.29
N SER A 89 -33.92 -69.95 102.23
CA SER A 89 -32.62 -70.60 102.03
C SER A 89 -31.96 -70.23 100.71
N ARG A 90 -32.72 -70.09 99.62
CA ARG A 90 -32.20 -69.79 98.28
C ARG A 90 -31.81 -68.33 98.16
N GLU A 91 -32.54 -67.43 98.80
CA GLU A 91 -32.25 -66.01 98.85
C GLU A 91 -30.94 -65.75 99.61
N LEU A 92 -30.75 -66.42 100.76
CA LEU A 92 -29.47 -66.39 101.48
C LEU A 92 -28.29 -66.91 100.65
N ASP A 93 -28.51 -67.93 99.81
CA ASP A 93 -27.50 -68.47 98.87
C ASP A 93 -27.17 -67.49 97.73
N LEU A 94 -28.12 -66.65 97.35
CA LEU A 94 -28.00 -65.61 96.31
C LEU A 94 -27.56 -64.26 96.87
N GLU A 95 -27.42 -64.15 98.19
CA GLU A 95 -27.12 -62.91 98.92
C GLU A 95 -28.23 -61.84 98.83
N THR A 96 -29.48 -62.24 98.55
CA THR A 96 -30.67 -61.38 98.55
C THR A 96 -31.33 -61.28 99.94
N ASP A 97 -32.21 -60.29 100.20
CA ASP A 97 -32.91 -60.15 101.51
C ASP A 97 -34.22 -60.94 101.49
N PRO A 98 -34.36 -62.05 102.24
CA PRO A 98 -35.55 -62.92 102.26
C PRO A 98 -36.82 -62.29 102.86
N ARG A 99 -36.87 -60.98 102.96
CA ARG A 99 -37.99 -60.19 103.48
C ARG A 99 -38.35 -59.06 102.52
N SER A 100 -37.63 -58.95 101.42
CA SER A 100 -37.80 -57.96 100.37
C SER A 100 -37.91 -58.72 99.07
N ALA A 101 -39.14 -58.82 98.56
CA ALA A 101 -39.40 -59.49 97.29
C ALA A 101 -38.65 -58.87 96.10
N ASP A 102 -38.05 -57.70 96.28
CA ASP A 102 -37.23 -56.94 95.33
C ASP A 102 -36.08 -56.38 96.19
N THR A 103 -34.89 -56.98 96.07
CA THR A 103 -33.77 -56.73 96.97
C THR A 103 -33.05 -55.41 96.69
N ASP A 104 -33.00 -54.98 95.43
CA ASP A 104 -32.29 -53.77 95.01
C ASP A 104 -33.22 -52.59 94.62
N ASP A 105 -34.53 -52.78 94.76
CA ASP A 105 -35.60 -51.80 94.57
C ASP A 105 -35.71 -51.28 93.12
N ASP A 106 -35.39 -52.08 92.11
CA ASP A 106 -35.40 -51.72 90.68
C ASP A 106 -36.78 -51.93 90.00
N GLY A 107 -37.69 -52.64 90.66
CA GLY A 107 -39.05 -52.94 90.19
C GLY A 107 -39.24 -54.35 89.61
N LEU A 108 -38.20 -55.17 89.58
CA LEU A 108 -38.25 -56.62 89.36
C LEU A 108 -38.12 -57.33 90.70
N ASN A 109 -38.83 -58.46 90.85
CA ASN A 109 -38.62 -59.29 92.02
C ASN A 109 -37.46 -60.27 91.79
N ASP A 110 -36.75 -60.65 92.85
CA ASP A 110 -35.53 -61.47 92.79
C ASP A 110 -35.73 -62.74 91.94
N SER A 111 -36.89 -63.40 92.07
CA SER A 111 -37.22 -64.59 91.27
C SER A 111 -37.36 -64.34 89.76
N ARG A 112 -37.82 -63.15 89.36
CA ARG A 112 -37.98 -62.74 87.96
C ARG A 112 -36.65 -62.33 87.35
N GLU A 113 -35.79 -61.69 88.11
CA GLU A 113 -34.44 -61.29 87.68
C GLU A 113 -33.61 -62.50 87.28
N LEU A 114 -33.62 -63.56 88.09
CA LEU A 114 -33.02 -64.84 87.72
C LEU A 114 -33.59 -65.45 86.42
N GLY A 115 -34.85 -65.14 86.11
CA GLY A 115 -35.53 -65.55 84.87
C GLY A 115 -35.15 -64.72 83.65
N LEU A 116 -34.70 -63.48 83.86
CA LEU A 116 -34.17 -62.56 82.85
C LEU A 116 -32.64 -62.62 82.74
N GLU A 117 -31.99 -63.40 83.61
CA GLU A 117 -30.53 -63.51 83.74
C GLU A 117 -29.86 -62.23 84.27
N THR A 118 -30.61 -61.39 84.99
CA THR A 118 -30.12 -60.21 85.73
C THR A 118 -29.67 -60.54 87.15
N ASP A 119 -28.88 -59.66 87.77
CA ASP A 119 -28.35 -59.83 89.13
C ASP A 119 -29.29 -59.20 90.17
N PRO A 120 -30.00 -60.00 90.99
CA PRO A 120 -31.01 -59.53 91.94
C PRO A 120 -30.49 -58.70 93.13
N THR A 121 -29.21 -58.36 93.11
CA THR A 121 -28.58 -57.49 94.11
C THR A 121 -28.04 -56.20 93.51
N ASN A 122 -28.25 -56.00 92.22
CA ASN A 122 -27.72 -54.91 91.42
C ASN A 122 -28.74 -54.45 90.38
N ALA A 123 -29.43 -53.36 90.72
CA ALA A 123 -30.51 -52.74 89.95
C ALA A 123 -30.18 -52.33 88.50
N ASP A 124 -28.93 -52.49 88.04
CA ASP A 124 -28.42 -52.13 86.70
C ASP A 124 -27.33 -53.15 86.33
N THR A 125 -27.75 -54.28 85.78
CA THR A 125 -26.95 -55.49 85.55
C THR A 125 -25.83 -55.27 84.56
N ASP A 126 -26.08 -54.55 83.46
CA ASP A 126 -25.11 -54.31 82.40
C ASP A 126 -24.29 -53.03 82.58
N GLY A 127 -24.72 -52.16 83.51
CA GLY A 127 -24.00 -50.96 83.94
C GLY A 127 -24.15 -49.79 82.98
N ASP A 128 -25.21 -49.74 82.18
CA ASP A 128 -25.46 -48.70 81.20
C ASP A 128 -26.14 -47.44 81.80
N SER A 129 -26.51 -47.48 83.08
CA SER A 129 -27.27 -46.45 83.82
C SER A 129 -28.79 -46.45 83.63
N LEU A 130 -29.35 -47.50 83.02
CA LEU A 130 -30.76 -47.83 83.01
C LEU A 130 -30.99 -48.98 84.01
N GLU A 131 -32.05 -48.90 84.81
CA GLU A 131 -32.35 -49.95 85.79
C GLU A 131 -33.03 -51.14 85.08
N ASP A 132 -32.71 -52.39 85.44
CA ASP A 132 -33.18 -53.59 84.72
C ASP A 132 -34.71 -53.62 84.62
N GLY A 133 -35.41 -53.25 85.69
CA GLY A 133 -36.86 -53.10 85.71
C GLY A 133 -37.41 -52.06 84.74
N ARG A 134 -36.67 -50.97 84.50
CA ARG A 134 -37.02 -49.93 83.51
C ARG A 134 -36.73 -50.39 82.10
N GLU A 135 -35.67 -51.14 81.87
CA GLU A 135 -35.33 -51.72 80.57
C GLU A 135 -36.44 -52.67 80.09
N VAL A 136 -36.90 -53.55 80.98
CA VAL A 136 -38.02 -54.44 80.70
C VAL A 136 -39.33 -53.68 80.39
N GLU A 137 -39.54 -52.50 80.98
CA GLU A 137 -40.69 -51.63 80.66
C GLU A 137 -40.56 -51.00 79.26
N LEU A 138 -39.35 -50.59 78.89
CA LEU A 138 -39.03 -49.96 77.61
C LEU A 138 -38.90 -50.97 76.47
N GLY A 139 -38.70 -52.25 76.80
CA GLY A 139 -38.54 -53.34 75.83
C GLY A 139 -37.10 -53.59 75.40
N THR A 140 -36.14 -53.00 76.12
CA THR A 140 -34.70 -53.24 75.95
C THR A 140 -34.23 -54.50 76.69
N ASP A 141 -33.02 -54.98 76.38
CA ASP A 141 -32.42 -56.17 76.98
C ASP A 141 -31.57 -55.81 78.20
N PRO A 142 -32.02 -56.10 79.45
CA PRO A 142 -31.34 -55.68 80.68
C PRO A 142 -29.97 -56.35 80.95
N THR A 143 -29.51 -57.16 80.00
CA THR A 143 -28.19 -57.79 80.06
C THR A 143 -27.24 -57.24 79.00
N SER A 144 -27.70 -56.28 78.21
CA SER A 144 -27.00 -55.71 77.06
C SER A 144 -27.15 -54.21 77.05
N ALA A 145 -26.09 -53.52 77.45
CA ALA A 145 -26.05 -52.06 77.53
C ALA A 145 -26.42 -51.35 76.21
N ASP A 146 -26.37 -52.05 75.08
CA ASP A 146 -26.70 -51.58 73.74
C ASP A 146 -27.56 -52.68 73.09
N THR A 147 -28.88 -52.50 73.14
CA THR A 147 -29.88 -53.53 72.81
C THR A 147 -29.88 -53.89 71.32
N ASP A 148 -29.76 -52.91 70.44
CA ASP A 148 -29.80 -53.10 68.98
C ASP A 148 -28.41 -53.18 68.32
N SER A 149 -27.35 -52.96 69.12
CA SER A 149 -25.95 -53.05 68.73
C SER A 149 -25.53 -51.99 67.70
N ASP A 150 -26.12 -50.81 67.73
CA ASP A 150 -25.78 -49.70 66.84
C ASP A 150 -24.56 -48.90 67.31
N GLY A 151 -24.15 -49.04 68.57
CA GLY A 151 -23.01 -48.36 69.19
C GLY A 151 -23.38 -47.25 70.19
N LEU A 152 -24.67 -46.96 70.39
CA LEU A 152 -25.21 -46.18 71.50
C LEU A 152 -25.74 -47.13 72.56
N ASN A 153 -25.64 -46.73 73.83
CA ASN A 153 -26.23 -47.49 74.91
C ASN A 153 -27.66 -47.01 75.16
N ASP A 154 -28.53 -47.90 75.64
CA ASP A 154 -29.97 -47.67 75.74
C ASP A 154 -30.29 -46.40 76.55
N SER A 155 -29.55 -46.15 77.63
CA SER A 155 -29.72 -44.94 78.44
C SER A 155 -29.38 -43.63 77.69
N ARG A 156 -28.45 -43.67 76.73
CA ARG A 156 -28.04 -42.52 75.92
C ARG A 156 -29.04 -42.26 74.80
N GLU A 157 -29.57 -43.30 74.18
CA GLU A 157 -30.58 -43.19 73.12
C GLU A 157 -31.86 -42.52 73.63
N LEU A 158 -32.33 -42.93 74.81
CA LEU A 158 -33.43 -42.23 75.50
C LEU A 158 -33.12 -40.75 75.78
N GLY A 159 -31.85 -40.41 75.97
CA GLY A 159 -31.39 -39.03 76.14
C GLY A 159 -31.32 -38.23 74.85
N LEU A 160 -31.20 -38.90 73.70
CA LEU A 160 -31.22 -38.34 72.35
C LEU A 160 -32.63 -38.37 71.72
N GLU A 161 -33.59 -38.98 72.41
CA GLU A 161 -34.96 -39.22 71.93
C GLU A 161 -35.04 -40.22 70.76
N THR A 162 -34.01 -41.08 70.62
CA THR A 162 -33.98 -42.20 69.68
C THR A 162 -34.60 -43.49 70.26
N ASP A 163 -34.89 -44.49 69.41
CA ASP A 163 -35.50 -45.76 69.81
C ASP A 163 -34.42 -46.81 70.12
N PRO A 164 -34.17 -47.18 71.40
CA PRO A 164 -33.10 -48.09 71.80
C PRO A 164 -33.27 -49.55 71.33
N THR A 165 -34.31 -49.82 70.55
CA THR A 165 -34.57 -51.13 69.95
C THR A 165 -34.43 -51.12 68.43
N SER A 166 -34.06 -49.98 67.86
CA SER A 166 -33.96 -49.74 66.42
C SER A 166 -32.67 -49.00 66.12
N ALA A 167 -31.70 -49.75 65.55
CA ALA A 167 -30.39 -49.19 65.24
C ALA A 167 -30.43 -47.99 64.27
N ASP A 168 -31.55 -47.73 63.61
CA ASP A 168 -31.81 -46.62 62.70
C ASP A 168 -33.24 -46.15 63.02
N THR A 169 -33.33 -45.05 63.77
CA THR A 169 -34.58 -44.58 64.38
C THR A 169 -35.55 -43.98 63.34
N ASP A 170 -35.05 -43.25 62.35
CA ASP A 170 -35.87 -42.57 61.34
C ASP A 170 -35.92 -43.29 59.98
N SER A 171 -35.15 -44.37 59.84
CA SER A 171 -35.11 -45.29 58.70
C SER A 171 -34.57 -44.69 57.41
N ASP A 172 -33.61 -43.78 57.51
CA ASP A 172 -32.95 -43.12 56.38
C ASP A 172 -31.76 -43.92 55.81
N GLY A 173 -31.32 -44.96 56.51
CA GLY A 173 -30.21 -45.84 56.14
C GLY A 173 -28.90 -45.59 56.88
N LEU A 174 -28.83 -44.59 57.75
CA LEU A 174 -27.76 -44.38 58.73
C LEU A 174 -28.23 -44.90 60.10
N ASN A 175 -27.30 -45.46 60.88
CA ASN A 175 -27.61 -45.79 62.26
C ASN A 175 -27.42 -44.59 63.18
N ASP A 176 -28.15 -44.52 64.28
CA ASP A 176 -28.18 -43.36 65.18
C ASP A 176 -26.78 -42.95 65.64
N SER A 177 -25.90 -43.93 65.92
CA SER A 177 -24.50 -43.66 66.27
C SER A 177 -23.69 -43.00 65.14
N ARG A 178 -23.96 -43.33 63.87
CA ARG A 178 -23.30 -42.76 62.69
C ARG A 178 -23.78 -41.36 62.40
N GLU A 179 -25.06 -41.09 62.62
CA GLU A 179 -25.63 -39.76 62.47
C GLU A 179 -25.00 -38.77 63.44
N LEU A 180 -24.79 -39.18 64.71
CA LEU A 180 -24.03 -38.37 65.66
C LEU A 180 -22.58 -38.12 65.22
N ASP A 181 -21.93 -39.07 64.56
CA ASP A 181 -20.58 -38.92 64.00
C ASP A 181 -20.55 -37.95 62.81
N LEU A 182 -21.65 -37.86 62.05
CA LEU A 182 -21.87 -36.92 60.95
C LEU A 182 -22.44 -35.58 61.43
N GLU A 183 -22.84 -35.49 62.71
CA GLU A 183 -23.53 -34.36 63.32
C GLU A 183 -24.91 -34.06 62.70
N THR A 184 -25.60 -35.10 62.19
CA THR A 184 -27.00 -35.08 61.74
C THR A 184 -27.98 -35.39 62.89
N ASP A 185 -29.28 -35.17 62.69
CA ASP A 185 -30.32 -35.42 63.69
C ASP A 185 -30.89 -36.86 63.55
N PRO A 186 -30.59 -37.79 64.48
CA PRO A 186 -30.99 -39.20 64.38
C PRO A 186 -32.48 -39.48 64.52
N THR A 187 -33.30 -38.43 64.55
CA THR A 187 -34.76 -38.52 64.59
C THR A 187 -35.41 -37.89 63.36
N SER A 188 -34.61 -37.43 62.41
CA SER A 188 -35.01 -36.71 61.22
C SER A 188 -34.25 -37.21 60.00
N ALA A 189 -34.91 -38.03 59.20
CA ALA A 189 -34.32 -38.65 58.00
C ALA A 189 -33.76 -37.67 56.95
N ASP A 190 -33.99 -36.37 57.11
CA ASP A 190 -33.56 -35.26 56.25
C ASP A 190 -33.26 -34.07 57.18
N THR A 191 -31.99 -33.92 57.56
CA THR A 191 -31.53 -33.01 58.63
C THR A 191 -31.61 -31.55 58.18
N ASP A 192 -31.27 -31.23 56.94
CA ASP A 192 -31.27 -29.86 56.42
C ASP A 192 -32.54 -29.47 55.66
N SER A 193 -33.45 -30.42 55.44
CA SER A 193 -34.75 -30.26 54.82
C SER A 193 -34.70 -29.85 53.35
N ASP A 194 -33.68 -30.29 52.60
CA ASP A 194 -33.54 -30.03 51.17
C ASP A 194 -34.36 -31.01 50.31
N GLY A 195 -34.78 -32.15 50.87
CA GLY A 195 -35.55 -33.19 50.22
C GLY A 195 -34.78 -34.46 49.85
N LEU A 196 -33.49 -34.54 50.12
CA LEU A 196 -32.71 -35.77 50.20
C LEU A 196 -32.67 -36.29 51.63
N GLU A 197 -32.56 -37.60 51.79
CA GLU A 197 -32.40 -38.21 53.11
C GLU A 197 -30.90 -38.27 53.46
N ASP A 198 -30.51 -38.12 54.72
CA ASP A 198 -29.08 -38.00 55.11
C ASP A 198 -28.25 -39.20 54.62
N GLY A 199 -28.83 -40.41 54.70
CA GLY A 199 -28.26 -41.64 54.14
C GLY A 199 -28.06 -41.61 52.62
N GLN A 200 -28.97 -40.96 51.87
CA GLN A 200 -28.83 -40.77 50.42
C GLN A 200 -27.71 -39.79 50.08
N GLU A 201 -27.61 -38.71 50.85
CA GLU A 201 -26.59 -37.67 50.68
C GLU A 201 -25.19 -38.23 50.92
N VAL A 202 -25.03 -39.03 51.97
CA VAL A 202 -23.76 -39.76 52.22
C VAL A 202 -23.38 -40.66 51.04
N ASP A 203 -24.35 -41.31 50.39
CA ASP A 203 -24.13 -42.16 49.22
C ASP A 203 -23.79 -41.36 47.95
N LEU A 204 -24.36 -40.16 47.80
CA LEU A 204 -24.09 -39.21 46.72
C LEU A 204 -22.78 -38.44 46.92
N GLY A 205 -22.33 -38.32 48.16
CA GLY A 205 -21.13 -37.56 48.55
C GLY A 205 -21.39 -36.10 48.90
N THR A 206 -22.65 -35.72 49.09
CA THR A 206 -23.08 -34.39 49.56
C THR A 206 -22.99 -34.26 51.10
N ASP A 207 -23.09 -33.05 51.66
CA ASP A 207 -23.08 -32.81 53.12
C ASP A 207 -24.52 -32.80 53.65
N PRO A 208 -24.95 -33.81 54.45
CA PRO A 208 -26.34 -33.96 54.92
C PRO A 208 -26.83 -32.90 55.92
N ARG A 209 -26.11 -31.79 56.02
CA ARG A 209 -26.41 -30.67 56.90
C ARG A 209 -26.38 -29.34 56.15
N ASP A 210 -26.08 -29.39 54.86
CA ASP A 210 -25.98 -28.25 54.00
C ASP A 210 -26.78 -28.51 52.74
N ALA A 211 -27.98 -27.94 52.70
CA ALA A 211 -28.95 -28.13 51.63
C ALA A 211 -28.43 -27.74 50.24
N ASP A 212 -27.24 -27.14 50.12
CA ASP A 212 -26.60 -26.66 48.91
C ASP A 212 -25.08 -26.87 49.08
N THR A 213 -24.65 -28.12 48.83
CA THR A 213 -23.32 -28.64 49.21
C THR A 213 -22.18 -27.85 48.57
N ASP A 214 -22.33 -27.40 47.32
CA ASP A 214 -21.32 -26.63 46.60
C ASP A 214 -21.53 -25.11 46.64
N SER A 215 -22.65 -24.67 47.22
CA SER A 215 -23.01 -23.28 47.45
C SER A 215 -23.23 -22.47 46.17
N ASP A 216 -23.69 -23.09 45.10
CA ASP A 216 -23.99 -22.43 43.83
C ASP A 216 -25.36 -21.73 43.83
N GLY A 217 -26.25 -22.09 44.76
CA GLY A 217 -27.60 -21.55 44.92
C GLY A 217 -28.74 -22.48 44.49
N LEU A 218 -28.45 -23.67 43.98
CA LEU A 218 -29.36 -24.80 43.84
C LEU A 218 -29.17 -25.73 45.03
N ASN A 219 -30.27 -26.35 45.49
CA ASN A 219 -30.14 -27.38 46.50
C ASN A 219 -29.87 -28.74 45.86
N ASP A 220 -29.19 -29.62 46.60
CA ASP A 220 -28.69 -30.91 46.09
C ASP A 220 -29.82 -31.73 45.45
N SER A 221 -31.01 -31.74 46.06
CA SER A 221 -32.20 -32.43 45.51
C SER A 221 -32.67 -31.88 44.16
N ARG A 222 -32.50 -30.58 43.92
CA ARG A 222 -32.88 -29.89 42.68
C ARG A 222 -31.86 -30.12 41.57
N GLU A 223 -30.59 -30.20 41.92
CA GLU A 223 -29.51 -30.50 40.97
C GLU A 223 -29.68 -31.89 40.37
N LEU A 224 -30.02 -32.88 41.18
CA LEU A 224 -30.38 -34.21 40.68
C LEU A 224 -31.59 -34.20 39.72
N GLU A 225 -32.56 -33.30 39.91
CA GLU A 225 -33.70 -33.14 38.97
C GLU A 225 -33.26 -32.52 37.64
N LEU A 226 -32.24 -31.66 37.68
CA LEU A 226 -31.65 -30.99 36.53
C LEU A 226 -30.56 -31.82 35.83
N GLU A 227 -30.19 -32.96 36.41
CA GLU A 227 -29.08 -33.80 35.94
C GLU A 227 -27.70 -33.11 36.09
N THR A 228 -27.58 -32.15 37.01
CA THR A 228 -26.32 -31.49 37.40
C THR A 228 -25.63 -32.22 38.57
N ASP A 229 -24.36 -31.89 38.84
CA ASP A 229 -23.54 -32.51 39.89
C ASP A 229 -23.60 -31.69 41.19
N PRO A 230 -24.29 -32.16 42.25
CA PRO A 230 -24.52 -31.39 43.49
C PRO A 230 -23.26 -31.14 44.34
N THR A 231 -22.10 -31.57 43.86
CA THR A 231 -20.82 -31.33 44.52
C THR A 231 -19.92 -30.39 43.71
N ASN A 232 -20.42 -29.86 42.61
CA ASN A 232 -19.67 -29.08 41.66
C ASN A 232 -20.54 -27.99 41.01
N ALA A 233 -20.39 -26.77 41.54
CA ALA A 233 -21.15 -25.60 41.15
C ALA A 233 -21.19 -25.28 39.65
N ASP A 234 -20.25 -25.81 38.84
CA ASP A 234 -20.12 -25.61 37.39
C ASP A 234 -20.02 -27.00 36.73
N THR A 235 -21.17 -27.61 36.45
CA THR A 235 -21.29 -29.03 36.08
C THR A 235 -20.56 -29.36 34.78
N ASP A 236 -20.66 -28.49 33.77
CA ASP A 236 -20.08 -28.71 32.44
C ASP A 236 -18.68 -28.08 32.26
N GLY A 237 -18.25 -27.25 33.21
CA GLY A 237 -16.92 -26.68 33.29
C GLY A 237 -16.71 -25.46 32.40
N ASP A 238 -17.77 -24.75 32.03
CA ASP A 238 -17.73 -23.58 31.15
C ASP A 238 -17.42 -22.27 31.89
N ARG A 239 -17.44 -22.28 33.24
CA ARG A 239 -17.26 -21.15 34.19
C ARG A 239 -18.52 -20.34 34.52
N LEU A 240 -19.69 -20.80 34.16
CA LEU A 240 -20.95 -20.39 34.77
C LEU A 240 -21.34 -21.43 35.80
N ASP A 241 -21.85 -20.94 36.93
CA ASP A 241 -22.38 -21.85 37.94
C ASP A 241 -23.79 -22.29 37.49
N ASP A 242 -24.23 -23.52 37.79
CA ASP A 242 -25.46 -24.11 37.25
C ASP A 242 -26.70 -23.25 37.55
N SER A 243 -26.77 -22.67 38.76
CA SER A 243 -27.83 -21.74 39.14
C SER A 243 -27.90 -20.48 38.26
N ARG A 244 -26.74 -20.00 37.79
CA ARG A 244 -26.61 -18.82 36.94
C ARG A 244 -27.03 -19.13 35.51
N GLU A 245 -26.75 -20.33 35.03
CA GLU A 245 -27.17 -20.78 33.71
C GLU A 245 -28.69 -20.85 33.59
N LEU A 246 -29.36 -21.37 34.61
CA LEU A 246 -30.83 -21.34 34.68
C LEU A 246 -31.40 -19.92 34.67
N GLU A 247 -30.70 -18.93 35.27
CA GLU A 247 -31.11 -17.52 35.24
C GLU A 247 -30.97 -16.93 33.83
N LEU A 248 -29.93 -17.35 33.11
CA LEU A 248 -29.64 -16.94 31.73
C LEU A 248 -30.50 -17.68 30.70
N GLY A 249 -31.02 -18.85 31.06
CA GLY A 249 -31.79 -19.71 30.16
C GLY A 249 -30.91 -20.67 29.35
N THR A 250 -29.64 -20.83 29.74
CA THR A 250 -28.70 -21.80 29.16
C THR A 250 -28.86 -23.19 29.79
N ASP A 251 -28.23 -24.21 29.19
CA ASP A 251 -28.29 -25.60 29.65
C ASP A 251 -27.06 -25.93 30.53
N PRO A 252 -27.21 -26.12 31.85
CA PRO A 252 -26.08 -26.32 32.78
C PRO A 252 -25.31 -27.63 32.60
N THR A 253 -25.73 -28.46 31.64
CA THR A 253 -25.03 -29.69 31.29
C THR A 253 -24.28 -29.58 29.95
N SER A 254 -24.31 -28.41 29.31
CA SER A 254 -23.79 -28.16 27.98
C SER A 254 -23.07 -26.83 27.92
N ALA A 255 -21.73 -26.91 27.96
CA ALA A 255 -20.87 -25.73 27.98
C ALA A 255 -21.07 -24.76 26.79
N ASP A 256 -21.73 -25.19 25.74
CA ASP A 256 -22.08 -24.42 24.54
C ASP A 256 -23.53 -24.77 24.20
N THR A 257 -24.46 -23.93 24.67
CA THR A 257 -25.90 -24.20 24.68
C THR A 257 -26.50 -24.24 23.26
N ASP A 258 -26.06 -23.37 22.36
CA ASP A 258 -26.58 -23.27 21.00
C ASP A 258 -25.70 -23.93 19.92
N SER A 259 -24.52 -24.42 20.32
CA SER A 259 -23.58 -25.21 19.52
C SER A 259 -22.90 -24.45 18.39
N ASP A 260 -22.63 -23.16 18.58
CA ASP A 260 -21.97 -22.29 17.61
C ASP A 260 -20.42 -22.32 17.71
N GLY A 261 -19.88 -22.93 18.77
CA GLY A 261 -18.45 -23.05 19.04
C GLY A 261 -17.88 -22.06 20.07
N LEU A 262 -18.71 -21.20 20.64
CA LEU A 262 -18.42 -20.43 21.84
C LEU A 262 -19.07 -21.11 23.04
N ASN A 263 -18.41 -21.03 24.19
CA ASN A 263 -19.04 -21.48 25.42
C ASN A 263 -19.83 -20.32 26.04
N ASP A 264 -20.90 -20.62 26.76
CA ASP A 264 -21.88 -19.64 27.24
C ASP A 264 -21.22 -18.50 28.04
N SER A 265 -20.22 -18.83 28.88
CA SER A 265 -19.47 -17.84 29.65
C SER A 265 -18.66 -16.86 28.78
N ARG A 266 -18.19 -17.30 27.61
CA ARG A 266 -17.44 -16.49 26.65
C ARG A 266 -18.37 -15.59 25.85
N GLU A 267 -19.56 -16.06 25.51
CA GLU A 267 -20.58 -15.28 24.81
C GLU A 267 -21.03 -14.07 25.63
N LEU A 268 -21.27 -14.27 26.94
CA LEU A 268 -21.50 -13.14 27.85
C LEU A 268 -20.35 -12.11 27.84
N GLY A 269 -19.11 -12.57 27.60
CA GLY A 269 -17.94 -11.71 27.49
C GLY A 269 -17.83 -10.97 26.15
N LEU A 270 -18.45 -11.51 25.10
CA LEU A 270 -18.57 -10.90 23.77
C LEU A 270 -19.87 -10.10 23.60
N GLU A 271 -20.74 -10.13 24.61
CA GLU A 271 -22.08 -9.51 24.59
C GLU A 271 -23.03 -10.17 23.57
N THR A 272 -22.78 -11.43 23.22
CA THR A 272 -23.66 -12.27 22.39
C THR A 272 -24.74 -13.00 23.21
N ASP A 273 -25.77 -13.54 22.56
CA ASP A 273 -26.85 -14.30 23.20
C ASP A 273 -26.54 -15.81 23.21
N PRO A 274 -26.21 -16.41 24.37
CA PRO A 274 -25.77 -17.81 24.47
C PRO A 274 -26.83 -18.87 24.15
N THR A 275 -28.00 -18.44 23.69
CA THR A 275 -29.08 -19.32 23.26
C THR A 275 -29.39 -19.16 21.77
N ASN A 276 -28.60 -18.36 21.05
CA ASN A 276 -28.81 -18.01 19.67
C ASN A 276 -27.47 -17.88 18.92
N ALA A 277 -27.14 -18.94 18.18
CA ALA A 277 -25.88 -19.12 17.47
C ALA A 277 -25.49 -18.03 16.44
N ASP A 278 -26.36 -17.06 16.16
CA ASP A 278 -26.19 -15.94 15.20
C ASP A 278 -26.91 -14.72 15.81
N THR A 279 -26.20 -13.99 16.66
CA THR A 279 -26.74 -12.94 17.54
C THR A 279 -27.31 -11.76 16.76
N ASP A 280 -26.63 -11.32 15.70
CA ASP A 280 -27.05 -10.17 14.90
C ASP A 280 -27.92 -10.54 13.68
N GLY A 281 -27.96 -11.82 13.32
CA GLY A 281 -28.81 -12.37 12.27
C GLY A 281 -28.30 -12.14 10.86
N ASP A 282 -26.99 -11.96 10.67
CA ASP A 282 -26.37 -11.74 9.35
C ASP A 282 -26.13 -13.04 8.56
N GLY A 283 -26.18 -14.20 9.23
CA GLY A 283 -25.96 -15.52 8.66
C GLY A 283 -24.57 -16.12 8.90
N LEU A 284 -23.69 -15.46 9.65
CA LEU A 284 -22.53 -16.05 10.31
C LEU A 284 -22.88 -16.45 11.74
N GLU A 285 -22.23 -17.51 12.22
CA GLU A 285 -22.40 -17.96 13.61
C GLU A 285 -21.39 -17.20 14.48
N ASP A 286 -21.76 -16.79 15.71
CA ASP A 286 -20.92 -15.91 16.55
C ASP A 286 -19.53 -16.51 16.81
N GLY A 287 -19.45 -17.83 16.97
CA GLY A 287 -18.20 -18.57 17.08
C GLY A 287 -17.32 -18.52 15.83
N ARG A 288 -17.92 -18.49 14.64
CA ARG A 288 -17.21 -18.30 13.37
C ARG A 288 -16.72 -16.87 13.23
N GLU A 289 -17.53 -15.89 13.63
CA GLU A 289 -17.16 -14.48 13.61
C GLU A 289 -15.98 -14.20 14.53
N ALA A 290 -16.00 -14.75 15.75
CA ALA A 290 -14.89 -14.68 16.68
C ALA A 290 -13.60 -15.32 16.13
N GLU A 291 -13.68 -16.31 15.22
CA GLU A 291 -12.53 -16.89 14.52
C GLU A 291 -12.02 -15.97 13.39
N LEU A 292 -12.93 -15.35 12.64
CA LEU A 292 -12.63 -14.43 11.55
C LEU A 292 -12.16 -13.05 12.03
N GLY A 293 -12.50 -12.68 13.28
CA GLY A 293 -12.19 -11.39 13.86
C GLY A 293 -13.24 -10.32 13.57
N THR A 294 -14.42 -10.71 13.10
CA THR A 294 -15.60 -9.85 12.96
C THR A 294 -16.31 -9.64 14.30
N ASP A 295 -17.23 -8.67 14.36
CA ASP A 295 -18.01 -8.34 15.56
C ASP A 295 -19.36 -9.07 15.54
N PRO A 296 -19.55 -10.13 16.35
CA PRO A 296 -20.77 -10.97 16.34
C PRO A 296 -22.04 -10.26 16.82
N THR A 297 -21.93 -8.99 17.19
CA THR A 297 -23.08 -8.16 17.57
C THR A 297 -23.44 -7.13 16.49
N SER A 298 -22.72 -7.14 15.36
CA SER A 298 -22.83 -6.17 14.28
C SER A 298 -22.78 -6.87 12.93
N ALA A 299 -23.96 -6.97 12.30
CA ALA A 299 -24.15 -7.61 11.00
C ALA A 299 -23.39 -6.95 9.82
N ASP A 300 -22.49 -6.01 10.07
CA ASP A 300 -21.68 -5.23 9.12
C ASP A 300 -20.56 -4.63 9.97
N THR A 301 -19.46 -5.38 10.12
CA THR A 301 -18.39 -5.11 11.08
C THR A 301 -17.64 -3.82 10.76
N ASP A 302 -17.37 -3.55 9.48
CA ASP A 302 -16.62 -2.37 9.05
C ASP A 302 -17.51 -1.19 8.59
N SER A 303 -18.83 -1.42 8.57
CA SER A 303 -19.86 -0.43 8.25
C SER A 303 -19.81 0.09 6.81
N ASP A 304 -19.38 -0.74 5.86
CA ASP A 304 -19.33 -0.39 4.45
C ASP A 304 -20.69 -0.55 3.74
N GLY A 305 -21.63 -1.30 4.32
CA GLY A 305 -22.97 -1.56 3.80
C GLY A 305 -23.21 -2.98 3.26
N LEU A 306 -22.18 -3.84 3.23
CA LEU A 306 -22.29 -5.29 3.10
C LEU A 306 -22.28 -5.91 4.50
N ASN A 307 -22.96 -7.04 4.63
CA ASN A 307 -22.85 -7.83 5.86
C ASN A 307 -21.71 -8.83 5.74
N ASP A 308 -21.11 -9.18 6.86
CA ASP A 308 -19.92 -10.02 6.94
C ASP A 308 -20.11 -11.37 6.21
N SER A 309 -21.30 -11.97 6.32
CA SER A 309 -21.61 -13.21 5.59
C SER A 309 -21.57 -13.05 4.07
N ARG A 310 -21.96 -11.88 3.57
CA ARG A 310 -21.98 -11.54 2.15
C ARG A 310 -20.59 -11.22 1.62
N GLU A 311 -19.75 -10.59 2.41
CA GLU A 311 -18.37 -10.28 2.06
C GLU A 311 -17.55 -11.55 1.85
N LEU A 312 -17.70 -12.53 2.74
CA LEU A 312 -17.08 -13.85 2.56
C LEU A 312 -17.54 -14.56 1.28
N ASP A 313 -18.80 -14.38 0.86
CA ASP A 313 -19.34 -14.91 -0.39
C ASP A 313 -18.77 -14.20 -1.63
N LEU A 314 -18.35 -12.94 -1.47
CA LEU A 314 -17.72 -12.11 -2.50
C LEU A 314 -16.19 -12.19 -2.49
N GLU A 315 -15.61 -12.91 -1.52
CA GLU A 315 -14.17 -13.01 -1.28
C GLU A 315 -13.52 -11.66 -0.87
N THR A 316 -14.32 -10.73 -0.31
CA THR A 316 -13.85 -9.48 0.30
C THR A 316 -13.51 -9.65 1.79
N ASP A 317 -12.83 -8.66 2.40
CA ASP A 317 -12.42 -8.69 3.81
C ASP A 317 -13.45 -7.99 4.70
N PRO A 318 -14.23 -8.72 5.52
CA PRO A 318 -15.32 -8.17 6.33
C PRO A 318 -14.89 -7.23 7.47
N THR A 319 -13.59 -7.00 7.61
CA THR A 319 -13.03 -6.07 8.60
C THR A 319 -12.44 -4.83 7.95
N ASN A 320 -12.56 -4.70 6.62
CA ASN A 320 -11.95 -3.65 5.85
C ASN A 320 -12.87 -3.19 4.71
N ALA A 321 -13.49 -2.03 4.95
CA ALA A 321 -14.50 -1.46 4.06
C ALA A 321 -14.07 -1.20 2.61
N ASP A 322 -12.78 -1.29 2.29
CA ASP A 322 -12.19 -1.08 0.96
C ASP A 322 -11.10 -2.15 0.79
N THR A 323 -11.50 -3.31 0.29
CA THR A 323 -10.72 -4.54 0.31
C THR A 323 -9.43 -4.44 -0.49
N ASP A 324 -9.46 -3.80 -1.67
CA ASP A 324 -8.31 -3.68 -2.56
C ASP A 324 -7.55 -2.34 -2.43
N GLY A 325 -8.15 -1.35 -1.77
CA GLY A 325 -7.52 -0.10 -1.38
C GLY A 325 -7.53 0.99 -2.45
N ASP A 326 -8.46 0.95 -3.41
CA ASP A 326 -8.57 1.89 -4.52
C ASP A 326 -9.31 3.20 -4.16
N GLY A 327 -9.95 3.23 -2.98
CA GLY A 327 -10.69 4.37 -2.45
C GLY A 327 -12.21 4.30 -2.63
N LEU A 328 -12.74 3.22 -3.22
CA LEU A 328 -14.14 2.83 -3.20
C LEU A 328 -14.34 1.76 -2.12
N ASN A 329 -15.50 1.77 -1.48
CA ASN A 329 -15.84 0.68 -0.58
C ASN A 329 -16.53 -0.46 -1.32
N ASP A 330 -16.39 -1.68 -0.84
CA ASP A 330 -16.82 -2.90 -1.54
C ASP A 330 -18.30 -2.84 -1.94
N SER A 331 -19.16 -2.31 -1.06
CA SER A 331 -20.59 -2.12 -1.35
C SER A 331 -20.85 -1.16 -2.52
N ARG A 332 -20.00 -0.14 -2.69
CA ARG A 332 -20.08 0.87 -3.75
C ARG A 332 -19.58 0.32 -5.07
N GLU A 333 -18.59 -0.55 -5.05
CA GLU A 333 -18.06 -1.20 -6.24
C GLU A 333 -19.11 -2.12 -6.87
N LEU A 334 -19.84 -2.89 -6.05
CA LEU A 334 -20.98 -3.67 -6.55
C LEU A 334 -22.07 -2.81 -7.20
N ASP A 335 -22.30 -1.60 -6.69
CA ASP A 335 -23.25 -0.63 -7.25
C ASP A 335 -22.76 -0.06 -8.61
N LEU A 336 -21.45 -0.04 -8.83
CA LEU A 336 -20.77 0.41 -10.05
C LEU A 336 -20.47 -0.74 -11.02
N GLU A 337 -20.66 -1.98 -10.60
CA GLU A 337 -20.32 -3.21 -11.33
C GLU A 337 -18.81 -3.44 -11.50
N THR A 338 -17.97 -2.79 -10.66
CA THR A 338 -16.52 -3.04 -10.54
C THR A 338 -16.23 -4.26 -9.64
N ASP A 339 -15.00 -4.78 -9.66
CA ASP A 339 -14.57 -5.94 -8.87
C ASP A 339 -13.92 -5.49 -7.56
N PRO A 340 -14.57 -5.69 -6.38
CA PRO A 340 -14.07 -5.22 -5.08
C PRO A 340 -12.80 -5.89 -4.56
N THR A 341 -12.20 -6.76 -5.38
CA THR A 341 -10.93 -7.42 -5.08
C THR A 341 -9.81 -7.01 -6.03
N SER A 342 -10.09 -6.05 -6.92
CA SER A 342 -9.20 -5.60 -7.99
C SER A 342 -9.28 -4.09 -8.15
N ALA A 343 -8.28 -3.40 -7.58
CA ALA A 343 -8.23 -1.93 -7.57
C ALA A 343 -8.24 -1.24 -8.95
N ASP A 344 -8.13 -2.01 -10.03
CA ASP A 344 -8.15 -1.61 -11.44
C ASP A 344 -8.91 -2.73 -12.18
N THR A 345 -10.22 -2.53 -12.40
CA THR A 345 -11.15 -3.56 -12.86
C THR A 345 -10.94 -3.90 -14.34
N ASP A 346 -10.66 -2.90 -15.18
CA ASP A 346 -10.50 -3.10 -16.62
C ASP A 346 -9.04 -3.28 -17.08
N GLY A 347 -8.09 -2.97 -16.21
CA GLY A 347 -6.67 -3.28 -16.33
C GLY A 347 -5.88 -2.28 -17.16
N ASP A 348 -6.31 -1.02 -17.22
CA ASP A 348 -5.71 0.04 -18.02
C ASP A 348 -4.58 0.81 -17.28
N GLY A 349 -4.43 0.55 -15.98
CA GLY A 349 -3.43 1.15 -15.10
C GLY A 349 -3.91 2.35 -14.28
N LEU A 350 -5.20 2.70 -14.33
CA LEU A 350 -5.86 3.68 -13.49
C LEU A 350 -6.79 2.95 -12.50
N GLU A 351 -6.74 3.35 -11.22
CA GLU A 351 -7.56 2.69 -10.20
C GLU A 351 -9.04 3.15 -10.29
N ASP A 352 -10.02 2.27 -10.07
CA ASP A 352 -11.45 2.58 -10.32
C ASP A 352 -11.93 3.83 -9.53
N GLY A 353 -11.49 3.98 -8.29
CA GLY A 353 -11.72 5.17 -7.47
C GLY A 353 -11.10 6.45 -8.04
N SER A 354 -9.93 6.34 -8.70
CA SER A 354 -9.29 7.44 -9.41
C SER A 354 -10.03 7.80 -10.68
N GLU A 355 -10.54 6.82 -11.41
CA GLU A 355 -11.32 7.01 -12.63
C GLU A 355 -12.58 7.84 -12.42
N LEU A 356 -13.34 7.55 -11.36
CA LEU A 356 -14.51 8.38 -11.00
C LEU A 356 -14.14 9.83 -10.71
N THR A 357 -12.92 10.09 -10.26
CA THR A 357 -12.43 11.44 -9.97
C THR A 357 -11.97 12.14 -11.26
N THR A 358 -11.35 11.41 -12.18
CA THR A 358 -10.93 11.87 -13.52
C THR A 358 -12.13 12.10 -14.44
N GLY A 359 -13.17 11.27 -14.30
CA GLY A 359 -14.38 11.26 -15.11
C GLY A 359 -14.43 10.16 -16.17
N THR A 360 -13.50 9.21 -16.13
CA THR A 360 -13.43 8.01 -16.98
C THR A 360 -14.36 6.90 -16.46
N ASP A 361 -14.55 5.84 -17.24
CA ASP A 361 -15.44 4.72 -16.92
C ASP A 361 -14.63 3.47 -16.50
N PRO A 362 -14.70 3.02 -15.23
CA PRO A 362 -13.84 1.93 -14.69
C PRO A 362 -14.10 0.53 -15.24
N LEU A 363 -14.95 0.44 -16.25
CA LEU A 363 -15.26 -0.79 -16.97
C LEU A 363 -14.78 -0.73 -18.43
N ILE A 364 -14.12 0.35 -18.83
CA ILE A 364 -13.71 0.66 -20.19
C ILE A 364 -12.31 1.29 -20.17
N ALA A 365 -11.31 0.45 -20.42
CA ALA A 365 -9.89 0.82 -20.44
C ALA A 365 -9.47 1.96 -21.38
N ASP A 366 -10.37 2.43 -22.25
CA ASP A 366 -10.16 3.49 -23.26
C ASP A 366 -11.53 4.20 -23.41
N THR A 367 -11.75 5.20 -22.57
CA THR A 367 -13.06 5.83 -22.34
C THR A 367 -13.56 6.57 -23.58
N ASP A 368 -12.67 7.25 -24.29
CA ASP A 368 -13.03 8.06 -25.46
C ASP A 368 -12.91 7.32 -26.81
N GLY A 369 -12.22 6.18 -26.81
CA GLY A 369 -12.17 5.20 -27.88
C GLY A 369 -11.17 5.52 -28.99
N ASP A 370 -10.09 6.22 -28.67
CA ASP A 370 -9.06 6.65 -29.63
C ASP A 370 -7.95 5.59 -29.85
N GLY A 371 -7.87 4.60 -28.95
CA GLY A 371 -6.92 3.49 -28.96
C GLY A 371 -5.74 3.64 -28.00
N LEU A 372 -5.70 4.67 -27.17
CA LEU A 372 -4.84 4.82 -26.00
C LEU A 372 -5.65 4.52 -24.74
N GLU A 373 -5.03 3.85 -23.76
CA GLU A 373 -5.70 3.49 -22.52
C GLU A 373 -5.68 4.67 -21.53
N ASP A 374 -6.73 4.91 -20.74
CA ASP A 374 -6.88 6.14 -19.93
C ASP A 374 -5.72 6.34 -18.95
N GLY A 375 -5.29 5.25 -18.31
CA GLY A 375 -4.10 5.22 -17.45
C GLY A 375 -2.83 5.65 -18.19
N ARG A 376 -2.69 5.29 -19.47
CA ARG A 376 -1.54 5.66 -20.32
C ARG A 376 -1.62 7.10 -20.82
N GLU A 377 -2.81 7.59 -21.11
CA GLU A 377 -3.05 9.00 -21.46
C GLU A 377 -2.59 9.93 -20.34
N LEU A 378 -2.97 9.63 -19.10
CA LEU A 378 -2.52 10.40 -17.94
C LEU A 378 -1.00 10.33 -17.72
N GLU A 379 -0.34 9.20 -18.06
CA GLU A 379 1.12 9.07 -18.02
C GLU A 379 1.79 10.00 -19.04
N LEU A 380 1.20 10.12 -20.24
CA LEU A 380 1.68 10.99 -21.31
C LEU A 380 1.24 12.45 -21.13
N GLY A 381 0.25 12.72 -20.27
CA GLY A 381 -0.31 14.04 -20.03
C GLY A 381 -1.46 14.42 -20.96
N ALA A 382 -1.96 13.45 -21.73
CA ALA A 382 -3.15 13.56 -22.57
C ALA A 382 -4.45 13.56 -21.71
N ASP A 383 -5.58 13.97 -22.31
CA ASP A 383 -6.89 14.04 -21.66
C ASP A 383 -7.75 12.83 -22.06
N PRO A 384 -7.99 11.85 -21.16
CA PRO A 384 -8.70 10.59 -21.45
C PRO A 384 -10.20 10.73 -21.80
N LEU A 385 -10.66 11.96 -21.96
CA LEU A 385 -12.02 12.31 -22.35
C LEU A 385 -12.05 13.02 -23.71
N SER A 386 -10.91 13.12 -24.39
CA SER A 386 -10.72 13.83 -25.64
C SER A 386 -9.82 13.02 -26.59
N PRO A 387 -10.38 12.40 -27.64
CA PRO A 387 -9.63 11.54 -28.56
C PRO A 387 -8.46 12.21 -29.32
N ASP A 388 -8.30 13.51 -29.16
CA ASP A 388 -7.34 14.42 -29.81
C ASP A 388 -7.16 15.59 -28.83
N THR A 389 -6.15 15.47 -27.96
CA THR A 389 -5.96 16.34 -26.80
C THR A 389 -5.55 17.76 -27.21
N ASP A 390 -4.69 17.90 -28.21
CA ASP A 390 -4.14 19.19 -28.61
C ASP A 390 -4.86 19.83 -29.81
N GLY A 391 -5.70 19.07 -30.50
CA GLY A 391 -6.58 19.52 -31.56
C GLY A 391 -5.89 19.67 -32.92
N ASP A 392 -4.82 18.94 -33.19
CA ASP A 392 -4.09 18.98 -34.46
C ASP A 392 -4.75 18.12 -35.57
N GLY A 393 -5.69 17.24 -35.19
CA GLY A 393 -6.43 16.37 -36.08
C GLY A 393 -5.88 14.95 -36.20
N LEU A 394 -4.93 14.57 -35.36
CA LEU A 394 -4.45 13.22 -35.13
C LEU A 394 -4.89 12.75 -33.74
N ASP A 395 -5.43 11.53 -33.65
CA ASP A 395 -5.92 11.02 -32.37
C ASP A 395 -4.74 10.60 -31.46
N ASP A 396 -4.82 10.78 -30.14
CA ASP A 396 -3.70 10.60 -29.18
C ASP A 396 -3.11 9.18 -29.24
N GLY A 397 -3.96 8.16 -29.36
CA GLY A 397 -3.56 6.77 -29.55
C GLY A 397 -2.82 6.53 -30.86
N ARG A 398 -3.11 7.31 -31.91
CA ARG A 398 -2.38 7.25 -33.18
C ARG A 398 -1.02 7.92 -33.06
N GLU A 399 -0.94 9.04 -32.37
CA GLU A 399 0.30 9.78 -32.08
C GLU A 399 1.28 8.91 -31.29
N ALA A 400 0.82 8.35 -30.17
CA ALA A 400 1.61 7.44 -29.34
C ALA A 400 2.13 6.22 -30.15
N ALA A 401 1.36 5.75 -31.14
CA ALA A 401 1.74 4.62 -31.99
C ALA A 401 2.79 4.98 -33.05
N ILE A 402 2.84 6.23 -33.52
CA ILE A 402 3.86 6.71 -34.47
C ILE A 402 5.06 7.35 -33.76
N GLY A 403 4.92 7.71 -32.49
CA GLY A 403 5.95 8.28 -31.65
C GLY A 403 5.93 9.81 -31.53
N SER A 404 4.86 10.46 -32.00
CA SER A 404 4.61 11.88 -31.73
C SER A 404 4.06 12.11 -30.32
N ASP A 405 4.02 13.36 -29.87
CA ASP A 405 3.61 13.77 -28.51
C ASP A 405 2.14 14.25 -28.52
N PRO A 406 1.20 13.51 -27.92
CA PRO A 406 -0.24 13.84 -27.95
C PRO A 406 -0.67 15.15 -27.31
N THR A 407 0.28 15.88 -26.72
CA THR A 407 0.01 17.14 -26.04
C THR A 407 0.61 18.34 -26.77
N VAL A 408 1.20 18.11 -27.95
CA VAL A 408 1.98 19.08 -28.70
C VAL A 408 1.65 19.01 -30.19
N VAL A 409 0.87 20.00 -30.64
CA VAL A 409 0.39 20.14 -32.03
C VAL A 409 1.46 19.98 -33.12
N ASP A 410 2.73 20.24 -32.80
CA ASP A 410 3.88 20.19 -33.71
C ASP A 410 5.05 19.60 -32.91
N THR A 411 5.21 18.28 -32.99
CA THR A 411 6.08 17.49 -32.10
C THR A 411 7.55 17.84 -32.29
N ASP A 412 8.00 18.06 -33.53
CA ASP A 412 9.40 18.28 -33.84
C ASP A 412 9.79 19.76 -34.00
N GLY A 413 8.78 20.64 -34.13
CA GLY A 413 8.90 22.09 -34.12
C GLY A 413 9.30 22.69 -35.46
N ASP A 414 9.01 22.03 -36.59
CA ASP A 414 9.32 22.51 -37.94
C ASP A 414 8.27 23.48 -38.51
N GLY A 415 7.11 23.59 -37.86
CA GLY A 415 6.02 24.48 -38.23
C GLY A 415 4.85 23.81 -38.98
N LEU A 416 4.89 22.50 -39.19
CA LEU A 416 3.75 21.68 -39.57
C LEU A 416 3.15 21.01 -38.34
N ASP A 417 1.84 20.78 -38.37
CA ASP A 417 1.20 19.99 -37.32
C ASP A 417 1.24 18.49 -37.67
N ASP A 418 1.31 17.61 -36.66
CA ASP A 418 1.59 16.18 -36.84
C ASP A 418 0.52 15.51 -37.74
N GLY A 419 -0.74 15.91 -37.55
CA GLY A 419 -1.86 15.54 -38.41
C GLY A 419 -1.66 15.93 -39.88
N ARG A 420 -1.16 17.15 -40.15
CA ARG A 420 -0.88 17.66 -41.51
C ARG A 420 0.30 16.95 -42.14
N GLU A 421 1.31 16.62 -41.38
CA GLU A 421 2.48 15.90 -41.86
C GLU A 421 2.12 14.52 -42.41
N LEU A 422 1.27 13.77 -41.69
CA LEU A 422 0.76 12.50 -42.22
C LEU A 422 -0.07 12.65 -43.49
N GLU A 423 -0.80 13.76 -43.67
CA GLU A 423 -1.50 14.06 -44.93
C GLU A 423 -0.52 14.32 -46.09
N LEU A 424 0.63 14.93 -45.79
CA LEU A 424 1.69 15.27 -46.76
C LEU A 424 2.63 14.10 -47.03
N GLY A 425 2.73 13.15 -46.11
CA GLY A 425 3.64 12.01 -46.18
C GLY A 425 5.01 12.25 -45.52
N THR A 426 5.12 13.30 -44.70
CA THR A 426 6.28 13.60 -43.86
C THR A 426 6.21 12.86 -42.51
N ASP A 427 7.30 12.89 -41.73
CA ASP A 427 7.46 12.19 -40.45
C ASP A 427 7.36 13.18 -39.27
N PRO A 428 6.27 13.13 -38.46
CA PRO A 428 6.03 14.08 -37.36
C PRO A 428 7.05 14.13 -36.24
N THR A 429 8.08 13.28 -36.31
CA THR A 429 9.13 13.21 -35.31
C THR A 429 10.48 13.65 -35.86
N ALA A 430 10.51 14.16 -37.09
CA ALA A 430 11.71 14.47 -37.83
C ALA A 430 11.56 15.76 -38.65
N VAL A 431 12.12 16.84 -38.09
CA VAL A 431 12.16 18.19 -38.67
C VAL A 431 12.48 18.25 -40.17
N ASP A 432 13.20 17.25 -40.69
CA ASP A 432 13.62 17.13 -42.10
C ASP A 432 13.45 15.66 -42.51
N THR A 433 12.30 15.35 -43.12
CA THR A 433 11.86 13.98 -43.42
C THR A 433 12.83 13.27 -44.36
N ASP A 434 13.30 13.96 -45.37
CA ASP A 434 14.12 13.36 -46.43
C ASP A 434 15.63 13.53 -46.23
N SER A 435 16.00 14.35 -45.24
CA SER A 435 17.36 14.64 -44.81
C SER A 435 18.21 15.35 -45.85
N ASP A 436 17.61 16.19 -46.70
CA ASP A 436 18.33 17.01 -47.68
C ASP A 436 18.84 18.34 -47.08
N GLY A 437 18.34 18.69 -45.90
CA GLY A 437 18.76 19.83 -45.12
C GLY A 437 17.74 20.97 -45.06
N PHE A 438 16.60 20.89 -45.73
CA PHE A 438 15.44 21.74 -45.45
C PHE A 438 14.52 21.10 -44.43
N ASP A 439 13.85 21.93 -43.64
CA ASP A 439 12.78 21.44 -42.78
C ASP A 439 11.46 21.40 -43.55
N ASP A 440 10.60 20.42 -43.27
CA ASP A 440 9.46 20.11 -44.14
C ASP A 440 8.48 21.30 -44.23
N GLY A 441 8.29 22.00 -43.11
CA GLY A 441 7.54 23.26 -43.04
C GLY A 441 8.09 24.37 -43.95
N THR A 442 9.41 24.55 -43.97
CA THR A 442 10.09 25.51 -44.85
C THR A 442 9.95 25.12 -46.33
N GLU A 443 10.03 23.85 -46.65
CA GLU A 443 9.88 23.36 -48.02
C GLU A 443 8.51 23.68 -48.60
N LEU A 444 7.44 23.54 -47.81
CA LEU A 444 6.12 23.97 -48.24
C LEU A 444 6.01 25.48 -48.44
N GLU A 445 6.72 26.30 -47.67
CA GLU A 445 6.75 27.75 -47.83
C GLU A 445 7.44 28.15 -49.15
N PHE A 446 8.56 27.50 -49.48
CA PHE A 446 9.31 27.74 -50.71
C PHE A 446 8.75 27.00 -51.94
N GLY A 447 7.92 25.97 -51.74
CA GLY A 447 7.31 25.18 -52.80
C GLY A 447 8.17 24.04 -53.33
N THR A 448 9.13 23.55 -52.54
CA THR A 448 9.94 22.34 -52.79
C THR A 448 9.20 21.08 -52.28
N ASP A 449 9.76 19.88 -52.47
CA ASP A 449 9.11 18.60 -52.12
C ASP A 449 9.73 17.98 -50.85
N PRO A 450 9.02 18.01 -49.70
CA PRO A 450 9.56 17.58 -48.40
C PRO A 450 9.75 16.08 -48.22
N THR A 451 9.61 15.31 -49.31
CA THR A 451 9.74 13.86 -49.28
C THR A 451 10.78 13.34 -50.28
N ALA A 452 11.49 14.25 -50.94
CA ALA A 452 12.33 13.96 -52.09
C ALA A 452 13.73 14.60 -51.95
N PRO A 453 14.74 13.86 -51.45
CA PRO A 453 16.01 14.45 -51.00
C PRO A 453 16.97 14.83 -52.13
N THR A 454 16.48 14.79 -53.36
CA THR A 454 17.19 15.18 -54.57
C THR A 454 16.22 15.91 -55.50
N SER A 455 15.29 16.67 -54.93
CA SER A 455 14.44 17.57 -55.70
C SER A 455 15.31 18.63 -56.39
N ASP A 456 14.84 19.04 -57.56
CA ASP A 456 15.44 20.02 -58.47
C ASP A 456 14.21 20.73 -59.04
N THR A 457 13.73 21.71 -58.27
CA THR A 457 12.35 22.22 -58.38
C THR A 457 12.13 23.02 -59.66
N ASP A 458 13.17 23.65 -60.19
CA ASP A 458 13.13 24.41 -61.44
C ASP A 458 13.75 23.70 -62.66
N ASP A 459 14.25 22.47 -62.47
CA ASP A 459 14.90 21.61 -63.47
C ASP A 459 16.18 22.22 -64.09
N ASP A 460 16.91 23.12 -63.41
CA ASP A 460 18.17 23.69 -63.89
C ASP A 460 19.35 22.69 -63.78
N GLY A 461 19.22 21.71 -62.87
CA GLY A 461 20.20 20.66 -62.59
C GLY A 461 21.02 20.85 -61.31
N LEU A 462 20.74 21.86 -60.49
CA LEU A 462 21.12 21.98 -59.09
C LEU A 462 20.00 21.39 -58.23
N PRO A 463 20.34 20.57 -57.22
CA PRO A 463 19.35 20.19 -56.22
C PRO A 463 19.02 21.37 -55.31
N ASP A 464 17.76 21.47 -54.87
CA ASP A 464 17.25 22.55 -54.02
C ASP A 464 18.18 22.81 -52.79
N ALA A 465 18.63 21.74 -52.13
CA ALA A 465 19.54 21.81 -50.98
C ALA A 465 20.90 22.47 -51.29
N PHE A 466 21.40 22.26 -52.50
CA PHE A 466 22.66 22.86 -52.95
C PHE A 466 22.49 24.33 -53.31
N GLU A 467 21.36 24.71 -53.87
CA GLU A 467 21.01 26.09 -54.19
C GLU A 467 20.99 26.97 -52.93
N ARG A 468 20.49 26.46 -51.80
CA ARG A 468 20.60 27.15 -50.51
C ARG A 468 22.04 27.42 -50.07
N GLU A 469 22.96 26.47 -50.31
CA GLU A 469 24.38 26.68 -49.99
C GLU A 469 25.01 27.78 -50.85
N LEU A 470 24.52 27.93 -52.09
CA LEU A 470 24.90 29.03 -52.98
C LEU A 470 24.17 30.35 -52.65
N GLY A 471 23.00 30.27 -52.03
CA GLY A 471 22.11 31.40 -51.75
C GLY A 471 21.15 31.73 -52.89
N THR A 472 21.02 30.84 -53.88
CA THR A 472 20.12 30.96 -55.02
C THR A 472 18.67 30.57 -54.68
N ASP A 473 17.72 30.95 -55.53
CA ASP A 473 16.29 30.63 -55.35
C ASP A 473 15.97 29.30 -56.05
N PRO A 474 15.67 28.21 -55.31
CA PRO A 474 15.46 26.87 -55.88
C PRO A 474 14.22 26.74 -56.77
N THR A 475 13.44 27.81 -56.91
CA THR A 475 12.28 27.86 -57.79
C THR A 475 12.55 28.65 -59.08
N ILE A 476 13.76 29.16 -59.25
CA ILE A 476 14.15 30.05 -60.34
C ILE A 476 15.54 29.65 -60.87
N ALA A 477 15.55 29.00 -62.02
CA ALA A 477 16.77 28.47 -62.66
C ALA A 477 17.86 29.51 -63.01
N ASP A 478 17.57 30.79 -62.87
CA ASP A 478 18.44 31.94 -63.19
C ASP A 478 18.08 33.04 -62.18
N THR A 479 18.76 32.99 -61.03
CA THR A 479 18.38 33.75 -59.82
C THR A 479 18.56 35.25 -60.02
N ASP A 480 19.62 35.69 -60.70
CA ASP A 480 19.92 37.11 -60.91
C ASP A 480 19.35 37.68 -62.22
N GLY A 481 18.92 36.82 -63.14
CA GLY A 481 18.17 37.15 -64.35
C GLY A 481 19.04 37.63 -65.52
N ASP A 482 20.27 37.13 -65.65
CA ASP A 482 21.24 37.54 -66.67
C ASP A 482 21.26 36.63 -67.93
N ASP A 483 20.33 35.67 -68.01
CA ASP A 483 20.21 34.62 -69.02
C ASP A 483 21.24 33.45 -68.89
N LEU A 484 21.96 33.33 -67.77
CA LEU A 484 22.81 32.19 -67.42
C LEU A 484 22.21 31.43 -66.23
N ASP A 485 22.01 30.10 -66.37
CA ASP A 485 21.43 29.32 -65.26
C ASP A 485 22.41 29.13 -64.09
N ASP A 486 21.89 29.07 -62.85
CA ASP A 486 22.69 29.05 -61.62
C ASP A 486 23.69 27.88 -61.61
N ARG A 487 23.27 26.70 -62.10
CA ARG A 487 24.20 25.58 -62.30
C ARG A 487 25.36 25.97 -63.21
N ARG A 488 25.06 26.60 -64.34
CA ARG A 488 26.05 26.94 -65.36
C ARG A 488 27.03 27.96 -64.83
N GLU A 489 26.57 28.90 -64.03
CA GLU A 489 27.40 29.88 -63.35
C GLU A 489 28.36 29.22 -62.35
N TYR A 490 27.84 28.34 -61.50
CA TYR A 490 28.67 27.54 -60.59
C TYR A 490 29.73 26.71 -61.35
N GLU A 491 29.39 26.12 -62.50
CA GLU A 491 30.34 25.40 -63.34
C GLU A 491 31.42 26.30 -63.97
N LEU A 492 31.06 27.55 -64.28
CA LEU A 492 31.95 28.54 -64.88
C LEU A 492 32.80 29.27 -63.83
N GLY A 493 32.32 29.35 -62.58
CA GLY A 493 32.93 30.09 -61.48
C GLY A 493 32.46 31.53 -61.38
N THR A 494 31.37 31.91 -62.06
CA THR A 494 30.67 33.19 -61.87
C THR A 494 29.82 33.13 -60.59
N ASP A 495 29.37 34.27 -60.07
CA ASP A 495 28.55 34.37 -58.86
C ASP A 495 27.06 34.37 -59.24
N PRO A 496 26.29 33.30 -58.94
CA PRO A 496 24.89 33.18 -59.35
C PRO A 496 23.91 34.21 -58.77
N LEU A 497 24.41 35.13 -57.96
CA LEU A 497 23.64 36.22 -57.34
C LEU A 497 24.05 37.59 -57.89
N ASP A 498 24.98 37.64 -58.85
CA ASP A 498 25.54 38.87 -59.40
C ASP A 498 25.73 38.77 -60.92
N ALA A 499 24.79 39.37 -61.65
CA ALA A 499 24.68 39.32 -63.11
C ALA A 499 25.92 39.84 -63.88
N ASP A 500 26.91 40.45 -63.21
CA ASP A 500 28.16 40.99 -63.79
C ASP A 500 29.30 40.69 -62.81
N THR A 501 29.71 39.42 -62.72
CA THR A 501 30.65 38.90 -61.71
C THR A 501 32.00 39.65 -61.69
N ASP A 502 32.48 40.12 -62.84
CA ASP A 502 33.76 40.83 -62.92
C ASP A 502 33.64 42.38 -62.87
N GLY A 503 32.42 42.90 -62.97
CA GLY A 503 32.08 44.31 -62.76
C GLY A 503 32.52 45.23 -63.91
N ASP A 504 32.64 44.73 -65.14
CA ASP A 504 33.05 45.52 -66.30
C ASP A 504 31.88 46.20 -67.05
N GLY A 505 30.64 45.85 -66.69
CA GLY A 505 29.39 46.32 -67.28
C GLY A 505 28.84 45.43 -68.40
N LEU A 506 29.32 44.21 -68.54
CA LEU A 506 28.78 43.15 -69.37
C LEU A 506 28.19 42.06 -68.47
N GLU A 507 27.00 41.58 -68.82
CA GLU A 507 26.36 40.50 -68.05
C GLU A 507 27.05 39.16 -68.35
N ASP A 508 27.23 38.28 -67.36
CA ASP A 508 27.97 37.02 -67.49
C ASP A 508 27.38 36.13 -68.61
N GLY A 509 26.05 36.02 -68.66
CA GLY A 509 25.29 35.34 -69.72
C GLY A 509 25.56 35.93 -71.12
N ALA A 510 25.71 37.25 -71.22
CA ALA A 510 26.07 37.92 -72.47
C ALA A 510 27.51 37.60 -72.90
N GLU A 511 28.44 37.51 -71.97
CA GLU A 511 29.84 37.21 -72.24
C GLU A 511 30.05 35.75 -72.67
N VAL A 512 29.38 34.82 -71.99
CA VAL A 512 29.37 33.39 -72.33
C VAL A 512 28.74 33.15 -73.71
N SER A 513 27.63 33.83 -74.01
CA SER A 513 26.96 33.71 -75.31
C SER A 513 27.70 34.48 -76.43
N GLY A 514 28.49 35.50 -76.07
CA GLY A 514 29.22 36.38 -76.97
C GLY A 514 28.36 37.45 -77.65
N GLU A 515 27.14 37.68 -77.15
CA GLU A 515 26.17 38.65 -77.68
C GLU A 515 25.37 39.28 -76.54
N THR A 516 25.29 40.61 -76.49
CA THR A 516 24.48 41.32 -75.48
C THR A 516 22.98 41.19 -75.75
N ALA A 517 22.13 41.47 -74.76
CA ALA A 517 20.67 41.52 -74.93
C ALA A 517 20.20 42.47 -76.06
N SER A 518 21.00 43.48 -76.40
CA SER A 518 20.75 44.41 -77.53
C SER A 518 21.15 43.86 -78.90
N GLY A 519 21.77 42.68 -78.96
CA GLY A 519 22.25 42.00 -80.16
C GLY A 519 23.66 42.39 -80.62
N ALA A 520 24.47 43.01 -79.76
CA ALA A 520 25.82 43.44 -80.10
C ALA A 520 26.84 42.30 -79.87
N THR A 521 27.69 42.00 -80.86
CA THR A 521 28.62 40.87 -80.76
C THR A 521 29.88 41.17 -79.95
N ILE A 522 29.99 40.69 -78.71
CA ILE A 522 31.13 40.86 -77.79
C ILE A 522 32.08 39.65 -77.82
N THR A 523 32.72 39.42 -78.98
CA THR A 523 33.66 38.29 -79.13
C THR A 523 34.90 38.42 -78.24
N GLY A 524 35.14 37.37 -77.45
CA GLY A 524 36.33 37.23 -76.62
C GLY A 524 36.18 37.81 -75.22
N ALA A 525 34.95 38.19 -74.86
CA ALA A 525 34.52 38.48 -73.50
C ALA A 525 34.76 37.25 -72.58
N ASP A 526 35.09 37.47 -71.32
CA ASP A 526 35.43 36.47 -70.31
C ASP A 526 34.81 36.88 -68.98
N PRO A 527 33.75 36.21 -68.51
CA PRO A 527 32.95 36.63 -67.35
C PRO A 527 33.69 36.64 -66.01
N LEU A 528 34.93 36.14 -65.98
CA LEU A 528 35.77 36.18 -64.80
C LEU A 528 36.91 37.18 -64.93
N ARG A 529 36.89 38.05 -65.94
CA ARG A 529 38.01 38.93 -66.27
C ARG A 529 37.61 40.15 -67.11
N MET A 530 37.63 41.30 -66.45
CA MET A 530 37.23 42.57 -67.03
C MET A 530 37.73 42.82 -68.46
N ASP A 531 36.80 43.20 -69.34
CA ASP A 531 36.93 43.35 -70.77
C ASP A 531 36.61 44.76 -71.30
N LEU A 532 37.67 45.45 -71.72
CA LEU A 532 37.54 46.76 -72.34
C LEU A 532 37.49 46.69 -73.86
N TYR A 533 36.30 46.91 -74.43
CA TYR A 533 36.13 47.08 -75.87
C TYR A 533 36.53 48.48 -76.34
N VAL A 534 37.53 48.58 -77.21
CA VAL A 534 38.00 49.86 -77.77
C VAL A 534 37.87 49.90 -79.29
N THR A 535 37.20 50.93 -79.80
CA THR A 535 37.11 51.18 -81.24
C THR A 535 38.04 52.32 -81.67
N LEU A 536 39.08 51.99 -82.44
CA LEU A 536 40.01 52.99 -82.98
C LEU A 536 39.44 53.60 -84.25
N LEU A 537 39.12 54.90 -84.19
CA LEU A 537 38.61 55.67 -85.32
C LEU A 537 39.77 56.40 -86.01
N GLU A 538 40.16 55.97 -87.20
CA GLU A 538 41.38 56.45 -87.86
C GLU A 538 41.04 57.41 -89.00
N SER A 539 41.40 58.70 -88.85
CA SER A 539 41.18 59.70 -89.90
C SER A 539 42.01 59.43 -91.16
N ALA A 540 41.53 59.84 -92.35
CA ALA A 540 42.23 59.56 -93.62
C ALA A 540 43.63 60.19 -93.72
N ASN A 541 43.87 61.29 -93.00
CA ASN A 541 45.15 61.99 -92.90
C ASN A 541 45.94 61.63 -91.62
N ALA A 542 45.51 60.62 -90.86
CA ALA A 542 46.24 60.06 -89.74
C ALA A 542 46.74 58.66 -90.06
N ASP A 543 47.97 58.35 -89.65
CA ASP A 543 48.39 56.95 -89.54
C ASP A 543 47.76 56.38 -88.27
N GLY A 544 47.05 55.26 -88.39
CA GLY A 544 46.53 54.53 -87.23
C GLY A 544 47.62 54.05 -86.28
N LEU A 545 47.23 53.45 -85.15
CA LEU A 545 48.20 52.80 -84.28
C LEU A 545 48.83 51.60 -85.00
N SER A 546 50.16 51.53 -84.99
CA SER A 546 50.90 50.39 -85.51
C SER A 546 50.61 49.11 -84.72
N SER A 547 51.01 47.95 -85.24
CA SER A 547 50.78 46.68 -84.52
C SER A 547 51.50 46.61 -83.18
N SER A 548 52.69 47.22 -83.05
CA SER A 548 53.41 47.31 -81.76
C SER A 548 52.71 48.24 -80.77
N GLU A 549 52.14 49.35 -81.25
CA GLU A 549 51.42 50.30 -80.39
C GLU A 549 50.11 49.71 -79.86
N ARG A 550 49.40 48.92 -80.69
CA ARG A 550 48.22 48.17 -80.27
C ARG A 550 48.57 47.02 -79.30
N ALA A 551 49.73 46.39 -79.47
CA ALA A 551 50.22 45.40 -78.51
C ALA A 551 50.58 46.06 -77.17
N GLY A 552 51.25 47.21 -77.20
CA GLY A 552 51.53 48.00 -76.01
C GLY A 552 50.26 48.50 -75.31
N LEU A 553 49.22 48.86 -76.06
CA LEU A 553 47.92 49.22 -75.47
C LEU A 553 47.35 48.03 -74.68
N ARG A 554 47.31 46.82 -75.27
CA ARG A 554 46.85 45.63 -74.55
C ARG A 554 47.71 45.32 -73.32
N GLN A 555 49.02 45.41 -73.45
CA GLN A 555 49.95 45.12 -72.35
C GLN A 555 49.75 46.09 -71.18
N ALA A 556 49.59 47.39 -71.44
CA ALA A 556 49.41 48.40 -70.40
C ALA A 556 48.14 48.15 -69.55
N TRP A 557 47.05 47.72 -70.20
CA TRP A 557 45.80 47.38 -69.49
C TRP A 557 45.86 46.00 -68.81
N ALA A 558 46.53 45.02 -69.43
CA ALA A 558 46.73 43.70 -68.82
C ALA A 558 47.65 43.73 -67.59
N GLU A 559 48.48 44.77 -67.44
CA GLU A 559 49.34 44.97 -66.27
C GLU A 559 48.62 45.70 -65.12
N MET A 560 47.40 46.22 -65.34
CA MET A 560 46.66 46.95 -64.31
C MET A 560 46.46 46.08 -63.06
N PRO A 561 46.74 46.59 -61.85
CA PRO A 561 46.58 45.85 -60.61
C PRO A 561 45.13 45.90 -60.16
N ILE A 562 44.28 45.30 -60.99
CA ILE A 562 42.86 45.06 -60.74
C ILE A 562 42.73 43.56 -60.61
N ASP A 563 42.24 43.09 -59.47
CA ASP A 563 42.00 41.68 -59.24
C ASP A 563 40.73 41.27 -59.97
N ASN A 564 40.77 40.14 -60.68
CA ASN A 564 39.60 39.55 -61.32
C ASN A 564 39.12 38.31 -60.55
N PRO A 565 37.85 37.90 -60.70
CA PRO A 565 37.29 36.69 -60.08
C PRO A 565 38.12 35.41 -60.29
N ASP A 566 38.75 35.23 -61.46
CA ASP A 566 39.63 34.08 -61.75
C ASP A 566 40.98 34.07 -61.00
N GLY A 567 41.25 35.11 -60.20
CA GLY A 567 42.51 35.32 -59.48
C GLY A 567 43.65 35.87 -60.35
N SER A 568 43.38 36.21 -61.62
CA SER A 568 44.29 36.98 -62.47
C SER A 568 44.21 38.47 -62.13
N THR A 569 45.13 39.25 -62.69
CA THR A 569 45.09 40.72 -62.59
C THR A 569 45.02 41.38 -63.96
N GLY A 570 44.40 42.54 -64.03
CA GLY A 570 44.39 43.46 -65.17
C GLY A 570 43.28 43.22 -66.17
N ILE A 571 43.13 44.16 -67.09
CA ILE A 571 41.99 44.26 -68.01
C ILE A 571 42.36 43.74 -69.41
N SER A 572 41.51 42.89 -69.97
CA SER A 572 41.58 42.43 -71.34
C SER A 572 41.10 43.54 -72.30
N VAL A 573 41.83 43.82 -73.38
CA VAL A 573 41.45 44.91 -74.32
C VAL A 573 41.16 44.39 -75.73
N HIS A 574 39.91 44.59 -76.14
CA HIS A 574 39.37 44.19 -77.44
C HIS A 574 39.35 45.35 -78.42
N ILE A 575 40.35 45.38 -79.31
CA ILE A 575 40.55 46.49 -80.24
C ILE A 575 39.87 46.22 -81.59
N SER A 576 38.87 47.03 -81.92
CA SER A 576 38.31 47.16 -83.27
C SER A 576 38.91 48.39 -83.99
N ARG A 577 38.83 48.43 -85.32
CA ARG A 577 39.36 49.55 -86.11
C ARG A 577 38.39 49.96 -87.21
N THR A 578 38.07 51.25 -87.23
CA THR A 578 37.28 51.85 -88.31
C THR A 578 38.10 52.95 -88.97
N ARG A 579 38.31 52.83 -90.28
CA ARG A 579 38.95 53.88 -91.07
C ARG A 579 37.91 54.87 -91.55
N ILE A 580 38.12 56.15 -91.28
CA ILE A 580 37.29 57.25 -91.74
C ILE A 580 37.91 57.81 -93.02
N ASP A 581 37.14 57.80 -94.12
CA ASP A 581 37.60 58.27 -95.44
C ASP A 581 37.80 59.80 -95.52
N GLN A 582 37.36 60.54 -94.50
CA GLN A 582 37.51 61.98 -94.39
C GLN A 582 38.80 62.36 -93.66
N SER A 583 39.50 63.37 -94.18
CA SER A 583 40.61 64.00 -93.46
C SER A 583 40.07 64.96 -92.41
N ILE A 584 40.40 64.69 -91.16
CA ILE A 584 39.94 65.43 -89.99
C ILE A 584 41.18 66.05 -89.34
N THR A 585 41.06 67.26 -88.83
CA THR A 585 42.08 67.94 -88.03
C THR A 585 41.32 68.79 -87.02
N THR A 586 41.78 68.81 -85.77
CA THR A 586 41.13 69.56 -84.69
C THR A 586 42.16 70.37 -83.91
N ASP A 587 41.73 71.49 -83.32
CA ASP A 587 42.55 72.27 -82.38
C ASP A 587 42.50 71.72 -80.94
N GLY A 588 41.73 70.66 -80.69
CA GLY A 588 41.53 70.05 -79.38
C GLY A 588 40.62 70.86 -78.44
N SER A 589 39.92 71.89 -78.94
CA SER A 589 38.95 72.67 -78.17
C SER A 589 37.71 71.85 -77.79
N SER A 590 36.97 72.30 -76.77
CA SER A 590 35.82 71.53 -76.24
C SER A 590 34.68 71.46 -77.23
N THR A 591 34.52 72.50 -78.05
CA THR A 591 33.49 72.55 -79.09
C THR A 591 33.78 71.53 -80.18
N GLU A 592 34.99 71.52 -80.75
CA GLU A 592 35.34 70.57 -81.82
C GLU A 592 35.37 69.13 -81.30
N PHE A 593 35.87 68.90 -80.08
CA PHE A 593 35.84 67.58 -79.45
C PHE A 593 34.41 67.02 -79.34
N ASN A 594 33.46 67.82 -78.84
CA ASN A 594 32.06 67.40 -78.72
C ASN A 594 31.43 67.13 -80.09
N GLU A 595 31.69 67.98 -81.10
CA GLU A 595 31.20 67.76 -82.46
C GLU A 595 31.74 66.46 -83.06
N LEU A 596 33.01 66.13 -82.82
CA LEU A 596 33.61 64.86 -83.25
C LEU A 596 32.95 63.67 -82.55
N ALA A 597 32.73 63.75 -81.24
CA ALA A 597 32.07 62.68 -80.49
C ALA A 597 30.65 62.42 -81.00
N GLU A 598 29.81 63.46 -81.13
CA GLU A 598 28.44 63.35 -81.64
C GLU A 598 28.39 62.81 -83.08
N THR A 599 29.37 63.17 -83.91
CA THR A 599 29.40 62.75 -85.32
C THR A 599 29.86 61.32 -85.49
N TYR A 600 30.87 60.89 -84.73
CA TYR A 600 31.59 59.64 -85.00
C TYR A 600 31.35 58.54 -83.98
N TYR A 601 30.77 58.83 -82.82
CA TYR A 601 30.29 57.79 -81.90
C TYR A 601 28.86 57.38 -82.26
N THR A 602 28.71 56.72 -83.41
CA THR A 602 27.42 56.26 -83.94
C THR A 602 27.54 54.86 -84.53
N GLU A 603 26.43 54.16 -84.72
CA GLU A 603 26.42 52.78 -85.28
C GLU A 603 27.14 52.70 -86.63
N GLN A 604 27.11 53.79 -87.40
CA GLN A 604 27.79 53.87 -88.70
C GLN A 604 29.31 53.68 -88.60
N TYR A 605 29.94 54.16 -87.53
CA TYR A 605 31.40 54.19 -87.40
C TYR A 605 31.93 53.28 -86.30
N VAL A 606 31.17 53.10 -85.23
CA VAL A 606 31.54 52.29 -84.07
C VAL A 606 30.92 50.89 -84.12
N GLY A 607 29.83 50.71 -84.88
CA GLY A 607 29.15 49.44 -85.06
C GLY A 607 27.98 49.24 -84.10
N ASP A 608 27.55 47.99 -83.99
CA ASP A 608 26.52 47.51 -83.06
C ASP A 608 26.92 47.69 -81.57
N LYS A 609 28.21 47.86 -81.28
CA LYS A 609 28.74 48.06 -79.91
C LYS A 609 28.56 49.48 -79.34
N VAL A 610 27.81 50.37 -79.99
CA VAL A 610 27.59 51.72 -79.46
C VAL A 610 26.91 51.63 -78.10
N GLY A 611 27.55 52.22 -77.07
CA GLY A 611 27.12 52.11 -75.67
C GLY A 611 28.04 51.21 -74.84
N ILE A 612 28.59 50.17 -75.48
CA ILE A 612 29.50 49.20 -74.86
C ILE A 612 30.97 49.61 -75.09
N THR A 613 31.37 49.82 -76.35
CA THR A 613 32.78 50.12 -76.68
C THR A 613 33.15 51.57 -76.41
N ARG A 614 34.37 51.83 -75.92
CA ARG A 614 34.97 53.16 -75.85
C ARG A 614 35.65 53.51 -77.17
N ALA A 615 35.37 54.67 -77.75
CA ALA A 615 36.00 55.09 -79.00
C ALA A 615 37.24 55.95 -78.74
N ALA A 616 38.33 55.67 -79.46
CA ALA A 616 39.53 56.51 -79.48
C ALA A 616 39.83 56.93 -80.92
N MET A 617 39.60 58.20 -81.22
CA MET A 617 39.84 58.79 -82.53
C MET A 617 41.28 59.25 -82.68
N ILE A 618 41.97 58.67 -83.66
CA ILE A 618 43.32 59.03 -84.06
C ILE A 618 43.24 60.10 -85.15
N VAL A 619 43.60 61.32 -84.78
CA VAL A 619 43.45 62.52 -85.62
C VAL A 619 44.64 63.46 -85.41
N PRO A 620 45.14 64.18 -86.43
CA PRO A 620 46.13 65.22 -86.19
C PRO A 620 45.50 66.35 -85.36
N ILE A 621 46.16 66.73 -84.26
CA ILE A 621 45.74 67.84 -83.40
C ILE A 621 46.67 69.03 -83.64
N ASP A 622 46.12 70.15 -84.11
CA ASP A 622 46.87 71.40 -84.36
C ASP A 622 46.95 72.24 -83.07
N SER A 623 47.64 71.69 -82.07
CA SER A 623 47.79 72.30 -80.74
C SER A 623 49.14 71.97 -80.13
N ASP A 624 49.82 72.98 -79.59
CA ASP A 624 51.08 72.80 -78.84
C ASP A 624 50.83 72.39 -77.37
N THR A 625 49.57 72.38 -76.93
CA THR A 625 49.20 72.18 -75.51
C THR A 625 48.30 70.98 -75.24
N VAL A 626 47.78 70.34 -76.29
CA VAL A 626 46.82 69.23 -76.18
C VAL A 626 47.29 68.07 -77.05
N ALA A 627 47.68 66.97 -76.42
CA ALA A 627 48.06 65.73 -77.12
C ALA A 627 46.90 64.72 -77.21
N GLY A 628 45.87 64.88 -76.37
CA GLY A 628 44.67 64.07 -76.34
C GLY A 628 43.58 64.75 -75.53
N ARG A 629 42.35 64.22 -75.63
CA ARG A 629 41.21 64.63 -74.81
C ARG A 629 40.17 63.51 -74.75
N GLY A 630 39.64 63.22 -73.56
CA GLY A 630 38.51 62.31 -73.30
C GLY A 630 37.34 62.96 -72.56
N TYR A 631 36.21 62.25 -72.50
CA TYR A 631 35.08 62.58 -71.62
C TYR A 631 35.29 62.01 -70.21
N VAL A 632 34.74 62.62 -69.16
CA VAL A 632 34.82 62.15 -67.76
C VAL A 632 33.42 62.13 -67.12
N PRO A 633 32.91 60.96 -66.67
CA PRO A 633 33.15 59.66 -67.28
C PRO A 633 32.70 59.67 -68.75
N GLY A 634 33.30 58.84 -69.59
CA GLY A 634 33.26 59.03 -71.03
C GLY A 634 33.09 57.81 -71.91
N TYR A 635 32.86 58.05 -73.20
CA TYR A 635 32.74 57.00 -74.22
C TYR A 635 33.56 57.30 -75.48
N PHE A 636 34.19 58.48 -75.54
CA PHE A 636 34.89 58.99 -76.71
C PHE A 636 36.12 59.77 -76.30
N SER A 637 37.21 59.57 -77.03
CA SER A 637 38.46 60.29 -76.86
C SER A 637 39.08 60.64 -78.22
N ILE A 638 39.89 61.69 -78.26
CA ILE A 638 40.76 62.02 -79.39
C ILE A 638 42.22 61.89 -78.96
N THR A 639 43.09 61.45 -79.86
CA THR A 639 44.53 61.34 -79.63
C THR A 639 45.27 61.83 -80.86
N ASP A 640 46.32 62.62 -80.63
CA ASP A 640 47.14 63.17 -81.69
C ASP A 640 47.86 62.07 -82.50
N ALA A 641 47.65 62.11 -83.81
CA ALA A 641 48.29 61.22 -84.76
C ALA A 641 49.77 61.57 -85.03
N ALA A 642 50.19 62.82 -84.77
CA ALA A 642 51.54 63.30 -85.08
C ALA A 642 52.57 63.00 -83.97
N SER A 643 52.11 62.67 -82.77
CA SER A 643 52.94 62.29 -81.63
C SER A 643 53.85 61.10 -81.96
N SER A 644 55.13 61.19 -81.61
CA SER A 644 56.12 60.16 -81.95
C SER A 644 57.18 60.01 -80.86
N GLY A 645 57.80 58.82 -80.81
CA GLY A 645 58.77 58.47 -79.77
C GLY A 645 58.28 57.35 -78.84
N THR A 646 59.14 56.98 -77.91
CA THR A 646 58.91 55.94 -76.90
C THR A 646 59.33 56.46 -75.54
N VAL A 647 58.54 56.16 -74.51
CA VAL A 647 58.89 56.42 -73.12
C VAL A 647 58.72 55.10 -72.38
N GLY A 648 59.79 54.65 -71.70
CA GLY A 648 59.83 53.30 -71.14
C GLY A 648 59.72 52.24 -72.24
N GLU A 649 58.79 51.31 -72.05
CA GLU A 649 58.50 50.22 -73.00
C GLU A 649 57.35 50.56 -73.97
N TYR A 650 56.67 51.71 -73.79
CA TYR A 650 55.47 52.10 -74.53
C TYR A 650 55.75 53.26 -75.52
N SER A 651 54.98 53.35 -76.61
CA SER A 651 55.02 54.54 -77.48
C SER A 651 54.31 55.72 -76.83
N VAL A 652 54.71 56.95 -77.17
CA VAL A 652 54.03 58.16 -76.69
C VAL A 652 52.54 58.11 -77.05
N ARG A 653 52.20 57.64 -78.26
CA ARG A 653 50.80 57.49 -78.70
C ARG A 653 50.03 56.45 -77.90
N THR A 654 50.62 55.29 -77.61
CA THR A 654 50.01 54.27 -76.75
C THR A 654 49.68 54.85 -75.37
N ARG A 655 50.60 55.60 -74.77
CA ARG A 655 50.40 56.23 -73.46
C ARG A 655 49.28 57.26 -73.47
N ILE A 656 49.22 58.10 -74.50
CA ILE A 656 48.11 59.07 -74.65
C ILE A 656 46.79 58.31 -74.77
N VAL A 657 46.70 57.30 -75.63
CA VAL A 657 45.46 56.52 -75.78
C VAL A 657 45.05 55.85 -74.45
N VAL A 658 45.99 55.26 -73.70
CA VAL A 658 45.69 54.70 -72.36
C VAL A 658 45.16 55.79 -71.43
N HIS A 659 45.85 56.93 -71.35
CA HIS A 659 45.44 58.06 -70.52
C HIS A 659 44.03 58.56 -70.87
N GLU A 660 43.75 58.77 -72.16
CA GLU A 660 42.44 59.27 -72.58
C GLU A 660 41.32 58.24 -72.43
N LEU A 661 41.65 56.94 -72.49
CA LEU A 661 40.70 55.87 -72.21
C LEU A 661 40.40 55.73 -70.72
N LEU A 662 41.34 56.02 -69.81
CA LEU A 662 41.07 56.00 -68.37
C LEU A 662 39.93 56.95 -67.99
N HIS A 663 39.84 58.13 -68.64
CA HIS A 663 38.70 59.05 -68.50
C HIS A 663 37.36 58.41 -68.92
N ASN A 664 37.38 57.47 -69.86
CA ASN A 664 36.20 56.79 -70.39
C ASN A 664 35.77 55.55 -69.58
N VAL A 665 36.67 54.95 -68.81
CA VAL A 665 36.43 53.65 -68.16
C VAL A 665 36.22 53.80 -66.65
N MET A 666 36.95 54.71 -65.99
CA MET A 666 37.11 54.66 -64.53
C MET A 666 36.49 55.85 -63.77
N GLY A 667 35.37 56.42 -64.24
CA GLY A 667 34.58 57.37 -63.43
C GLY A 667 35.17 58.77 -63.21
N GLU A 668 34.40 59.63 -62.52
CA GLU A 668 34.74 61.02 -62.20
C GLU A 668 35.73 61.08 -61.02
N LEU A 669 36.91 61.66 -61.23
CA LEU A 669 37.66 62.31 -60.14
C LEU A 669 36.75 63.43 -59.60
N ASP A 670 36.53 63.52 -58.29
CA ASP A 670 35.54 64.42 -57.67
C ASP A 670 35.41 65.83 -58.27
N ASP A 671 34.30 66.53 -57.95
CA ASP A 671 33.86 67.86 -58.43
C ASP A 671 34.92 68.98 -58.56
N ARG A 672 36.15 68.78 -58.11
CA ARG A 672 37.23 69.77 -58.17
C ARG A 672 38.54 69.27 -58.79
N ASN A 673 38.62 68.04 -59.32
CA ASN A 673 39.83 67.51 -59.97
C ASN A 673 41.08 67.64 -59.04
N LYS A 674 40.93 67.42 -57.72
CA LYS A 674 41.97 67.73 -56.71
C LYS A 674 42.00 66.75 -55.54
N CYS A 675 43.20 66.44 -55.08
CA CYS A 675 43.46 65.62 -53.90
C CYS A 675 43.14 66.36 -52.61
N THR A 676 42.59 65.65 -51.63
CA THR A 676 42.05 66.23 -50.39
C THR A 676 43.10 66.71 -49.38
N SER A 677 44.40 66.47 -49.62
CA SER A 677 45.46 66.72 -48.60
C SER A 677 46.51 67.78 -48.92
N GLU A 678 46.63 68.32 -50.15
CA GLU A 678 47.68 69.32 -50.46
C GLU A 678 47.18 70.49 -51.33
N PHE A 679 46.59 71.52 -50.72
CA PHE A 679 46.27 72.77 -51.43
C PHE A 679 46.89 73.99 -50.74
N ASP A 680 47.88 74.62 -51.39
CA ASP A 680 48.46 75.91 -51.01
C ASP A 680 48.06 77.09 -51.93
N GLY A 681 47.18 76.85 -52.90
CA GLY A 681 46.39 77.92 -53.54
C GLY A 681 46.88 78.45 -54.88
N ASP A 682 48.03 78.04 -55.42
CA ASP A 682 48.65 78.79 -56.55
C ASP A 682 49.35 77.95 -57.65
N SER A 683 48.83 76.78 -58.06
CA SER A 683 49.26 76.14 -59.32
C SER A 683 48.15 75.30 -59.97
N ALA A 684 47.93 75.52 -61.27
CA ALA A 684 47.11 74.70 -62.16
C ALA A 684 48.06 74.01 -63.14
N ASP A 685 48.67 72.93 -62.70
CA ASP A 685 49.59 72.09 -63.46
C ASP A 685 49.34 70.63 -63.03
N TYR A 686 48.97 69.81 -64.02
CA TYR A 686 49.07 68.34 -64.18
C TYR A 686 48.74 67.39 -62.99
N HIS A 687 47.93 66.36 -63.30
CA HIS A 687 47.49 65.31 -62.40
C HIS A 687 48.67 64.47 -61.88
N SER A 688 49.05 64.69 -60.62
CA SER A 688 49.92 63.79 -59.84
C SER A 688 49.41 63.72 -58.41
N CYS A 689 48.94 62.56 -57.99
CA CYS A 689 48.67 62.21 -56.59
C CYS A 689 48.79 60.70 -56.42
N GLU A 690 49.49 60.28 -55.37
CA GLU A 690 49.56 58.89 -54.92
C GLU A 690 48.15 58.30 -54.80
N GLY A 691 47.82 57.36 -55.69
CA GLY A 691 46.61 56.53 -55.64
C GLY A 691 45.37 57.16 -56.28
N TRP A 692 45.16 56.92 -57.58
CA TRP A 692 43.86 56.98 -58.28
C TRP A 692 43.83 55.87 -59.36
N LEU A 693 42.70 55.23 -59.72
CA LEU A 693 41.30 55.70 -59.87
C LEU A 693 40.22 54.71 -59.35
N SER A 694 39.03 55.23 -58.95
CA SER A 694 37.92 54.52 -58.27
C SER A 694 36.57 54.56 -59.00
N TYR A 695 35.71 53.55 -58.74
CA TYR A 695 34.32 53.79 -58.33
C TYR A 695 33.98 52.86 -57.16
N ASP A 696 33.58 53.46 -56.03
CA ASP A 696 33.33 52.81 -54.76
C ASP A 696 31.84 52.47 -54.66
N PHE A 697 31.53 51.17 -54.64
CA PHE A 697 30.48 50.61 -53.80
C PHE A 697 31.06 49.33 -53.18
N ASP A 698 31.81 49.51 -52.09
CA ASP A 698 32.34 48.47 -51.20
C ASP A 698 33.61 47.73 -51.67
N ALA A 699 34.76 48.35 -51.38
CA ALA A 699 35.98 47.73 -50.83
C ALA A 699 37.13 47.18 -51.72
N THR A 700 37.26 47.53 -53.00
CA THR A 700 38.50 47.25 -53.77
C THR A 700 39.10 48.51 -54.39
N ALA A 701 40.13 49.07 -53.72
CA ALA A 701 40.90 50.19 -54.25
C ALA A 701 41.89 49.69 -55.31
N ASN A 702 41.60 49.93 -56.58
CA ASN A 702 42.45 49.54 -57.71
C ASN A 702 43.60 50.54 -57.93
N TYR A 703 44.83 50.04 -58.06
CA TYR A 703 46.03 50.84 -58.30
C TYR A 703 46.32 50.94 -59.82
N LEU A 704 47.28 51.78 -60.24
CA LEU A 704 47.97 51.64 -61.54
C LEU A 704 49.27 50.86 -61.31
N PRO A 705 49.85 50.18 -62.31
CA PRO A 705 51.20 49.63 -62.19
C PRO A 705 52.16 50.77 -61.81
N GLU A 706 52.97 50.61 -60.75
CA GLU A 706 53.85 51.67 -60.22
C GLU A 706 54.71 52.31 -61.32
N SER A 707 55.17 51.51 -62.29
CA SER A 707 55.92 52.00 -63.45
C SER A 707 55.11 52.86 -64.42
N LEU A 708 53.81 52.61 -64.59
CA LEU A 708 52.93 53.39 -65.46
C LEU A 708 52.44 54.66 -64.75
N ALA A 709 52.12 54.55 -63.45
CA ALA A 709 51.77 55.67 -62.57
C ALA A 709 52.92 56.66 -62.43
N ASP A 710 54.10 56.19 -62.01
CA ASP A 710 55.31 57.00 -61.86
C ASP A 710 55.71 57.67 -63.18
N GLU A 711 55.47 57.03 -64.32
CA GLU A 711 55.88 57.56 -65.63
C GLU A 711 54.86 58.55 -66.20
N ILE A 712 53.55 58.36 -65.97
CA ILE A 712 52.49 59.35 -66.27
C ILE A 712 52.68 60.60 -65.40
N GLU A 713 53.04 60.42 -64.12
CA GLU A 713 53.36 61.52 -63.20
C GLU A 713 54.69 62.22 -63.56
N ARG A 714 55.71 61.49 -64.05
CA ARG A 714 57.04 62.08 -64.33
C ARG A 714 57.14 62.82 -65.68
N ASP A 715 56.44 62.37 -66.72
CA ASP A 715 56.68 62.82 -68.11
C ASP A 715 55.49 63.55 -68.75
N GLY A 716 54.73 64.33 -67.95
CA GLY A 716 53.59 65.18 -68.36
C GLY A 716 53.42 65.33 -69.87
N LEU A 717 52.41 64.64 -70.43
CA LEU A 717 52.18 64.42 -71.87
C LEU A 717 52.17 65.72 -72.68
N LEU A 718 53.36 66.19 -73.06
CA LEU A 718 53.63 67.18 -74.07
C LEU A 718 54.60 66.57 -75.08
N PRO A 719 54.43 66.81 -76.39
CA PRO A 719 55.42 66.40 -77.38
C PRO A 719 56.76 67.08 -77.05
N SER A 720 57.76 66.29 -76.68
CA SER A 720 59.12 66.79 -76.53
C SER A 720 59.64 67.22 -77.90
N SER A 721 59.93 68.52 -78.05
CA SER A 721 60.59 69.10 -79.22
C SER A 721 61.90 68.41 -79.58
#